data_AF-A0A067CIR1-F1
#
_entry.id   AF-A0A067CIR1-F1
#
_cell.length_a   1.000
_cell.length_b   1.000
_cell.length_c   1.000
_cell.angle_alpha   90.00
_cell.angle_beta   90.00
_cell.angle_gamma   90.00
#
_symmetry.space_group_name_H-M   'P 1'
#
loop_
_entity.id
_entity.type
_entity.pdbx_description
1 polymer ?
#
loop_
_entity_poly.entity_id
_entity_poly.type
_entity_poly.pdbx_seq_one_letter_code
_entity_poly.pdbx_strand_id
1 'polypeptide(L)'
;MVSSVSSIMSRKSFSMATARTSFATFQLNKPGQPKRRNQHRVYLRILSNLTAATVVLISLVTMIILLSEGMFNRLILTWFHQDNTDYWNAFGTSCVLTSQGFVPGSCSALEVNITETGAAWGGLGIQLAKGWQVPLGTSLYVTTCFIGGTPAIGWAALQFIGGYDTFPSCILTNGSQTIAGMAMVEAVNVDGATGAYLLSMFADAAQPATVVYTNTDSTTGNVIENVPHILVERNGSARPYPSAMVSVLNSHPLGNRYLVQGYCISQFIDLGTDTVAFKGWSTGRDSQKNVVTGWACGHRVAHATELLLLQATAGLLSILGLAPDIYITIKGLQGVMSSKPVLTYDILSGLERRKTLLLFVVLCSAPSLLFVDVARIYFGTTNGLRIWTFSIISLGIFFAFGSFLCLTFLQYIPSLPKLRHRLLPISVSVFLYAAIPAIALSINGSWQILCNLFYAGTPTIVMHLNGKAYPCAAYETSGVEPAASYLLPWIVPALVICLGLGVLVAVSKLYYFQHRWLLDAQWATGSTFLTACGLPRWFTSLPLGRHEAIKIGNRLFCKPSMQALLGFASVTPQVPASKAKSDERTLHLVSIYDLLLATAPACVYTPKIYGDVVKNELKPPSTKRLDRRASYEHSRGSCVC
;
A
#
# COMPACT_ATOMS: atom_id res chain seq x y z
N MET A 1 -1.38 5.07 -63.53
CA MET A 1 -1.19 4.61 -64.93
C MET A 1 0.20 5.05 -65.35
N VAL A 2 1.18 4.14 -65.41
CA VAL A 2 1.75 3.54 -66.66
C VAL A 2 2.37 4.63 -67.56
N SER A 3 3.64 4.65 -68.00
CA SER A 3 4.82 3.80 -67.82
C SER A 3 6.04 4.48 -68.50
N SER A 4 7.25 4.05 -68.11
CA SER A 4 8.42 3.72 -68.95
C SER A 4 9.17 4.80 -69.78
N VAL A 5 10.51 4.81 -69.63
CA VAL A 5 11.61 4.77 -70.66
C VAL A 5 12.92 4.60 -69.84
N SER A 6 13.61 3.44 -69.80
CA SER A 6 14.72 2.97 -70.68
C SER A 6 15.90 3.97 -70.77
N SER A 7 17.20 3.68 -70.91
CA SER A 7 18.11 2.54 -70.90
C SER A 7 19.53 3.16 -71.10
N ILE A 8 20.59 2.72 -70.42
CA ILE A 8 21.83 2.13 -71.01
C ILE A 8 23.13 2.95 -70.78
N MET A 9 24.17 2.19 -70.40
CA MET A 9 25.64 2.43 -70.47
C MET A 9 26.33 3.41 -69.50
N SER A 10 27.16 2.87 -68.59
CA SER A 10 28.55 2.54 -68.90
C SER A 10 29.32 2.01 -67.67
N ARG A 11 30.12 0.97 -67.89
CA ARG A 11 31.04 0.34 -66.93
C ARG A 11 32.17 1.30 -66.54
N LYS A 12 32.46 1.42 -65.24
CA LYS A 12 33.83 1.40 -64.72
C LYS A 12 33.91 0.56 -63.45
N SER A 13 34.73 -0.48 -63.52
CA SER A 13 35.15 -1.33 -62.43
C SER A 13 35.93 -0.53 -61.38
N PHE A 14 35.57 -0.65 -60.10
CA PHE A 14 36.50 -0.48 -59.00
C PHE A 14 36.26 -1.61 -57.99
N SER A 15 37.24 -2.51 -57.91
CA SER A 15 37.40 -3.46 -56.83
C SER A 15 37.63 -2.69 -55.52
N MET A 16 36.85 -2.98 -54.48
CA MET A 16 37.18 -2.53 -53.13
C MET A 16 36.95 -3.67 -52.13
N ALA A 17 38.03 -3.97 -51.44
CA ALA A 17 38.23 -5.12 -50.59
C ALA A 17 37.28 -5.17 -49.38
N THR A 18 37.02 -6.40 -48.98
CA THR A 18 36.24 -6.84 -47.83
C THR A 18 36.86 -6.35 -46.51
N ALA A 19 36.18 -5.48 -45.77
CA ALA A 19 36.52 -5.17 -44.38
C ALA A 19 35.57 -5.90 -43.42
N ARG A 20 35.91 -7.15 -43.09
CA ARG A 20 35.34 -7.88 -41.95
C ARG A 20 35.93 -7.29 -40.66
N THR A 21 35.14 -6.52 -39.91
CA THR A 21 35.48 -6.15 -38.53
C THR A 21 35.26 -7.34 -37.60
N SER A 22 36.32 -8.13 -37.47
CA SER A 22 36.61 -8.99 -36.32
C SER A 22 36.69 -8.15 -35.04
N PHE A 23 35.87 -8.45 -34.03
CA PHE A 23 36.12 -8.02 -32.65
C PHE A 23 36.48 -9.25 -31.83
N ALA A 24 37.78 -9.38 -31.57
CA ALA A 24 38.38 -10.49 -30.87
C ALA A 24 39.12 -9.97 -29.61
N THR A 25 38.93 -10.74 -28.53
CA THR A 25 39.96 -11.12 -27.56
C THR A 25 40.47 -10.08 -26.55
N PHE A 26 40.41 -10.52 -25.29
CA PHE A 26 41.29 -10.18 -24.17
C PHE A 26 42.73 -9.93 -24.63
N GLN A 27 43.24 -8.70 -24.54
CA GLN A 27 44.67 -8.41 -24.57
C GLN A 27 44.97 -7.12 -23.78
N LEU A 28 46.20 -7.10 -23.27
CA LEU A 28 46.83 -6.14 -22.37
C LEU A 28 46.61 -4.65 -22.68
N ASN A 29 46.69 -3.86 -21.60
CA ASN A 29 46.86 -2.40 -21.54
C ASN A 29 47.55 -1.79 -22.79
N LYS A 30 46.83 -0.89 -23.49
CA LYS A 30 47.41 0.30 -24.14
C LYS A 30 46.55 1.54 -23.79
N PRO A 31 47.16 2.69 -23.45
CA PRO A 31 46.46 3.85 -22.91
C PRO A 31 45.94 4.76 -24.04
N GLY A 32 44.68 5.21 -23.95
CA GLY A 32 44.19 6.28 -24.85
C GLY A 32 42.69 6.33 -25.15
N GLN A 33 41.80 6.17 -24.14
CA GLN A 33 40.38 6.60 -24.13
C GLN A 33 39.40 6.08 -25.24
N PRO A 34 38.07 5.98 -24.98
CA PRO A 34 37.30 6.65 -23.94
C PRO A 34 36.95 5.73 -22.78
N LYS A 35 37.76 5.78 -21.71
CA LYS A 35 37.46 5.19 -20.39
C LYS A 35 36.08 5.65 -19.85
N ARG A 36 35.62 6.84 -20.25
CA ARG A 36 34.37 7.49 -19.79
C ARG A 36 33.09 6.70 -20.10
N ARG A 37 32.93 6.09 -21.29
CA ARG A 37 31.66 5.44 -21.71
C ARG A 37 31.41 4.11 -20.98
N ASN A 38 32.47 3.38 -20.62
CA ASN A 38 32.38 2.17 -19.81
C ASN A 38 32.21 2.48 -18.32
N GLN A 39 32.87 3.54 -17.81
CA GLN A 39 32.67 3.98 -16.42
C GLN A 39 31.23 4.44 -16.17
N HIS A 40 30.63 5.22 -17.07
CA HIS A 40 29.24 5.67 -16.93
C HIS A 40 28.23 4.52 -16.80
N ARG A 41 28.42 3.44 -17.59
CA ARG A 41 27.56 2.24 -17.49
C ARG A 41 27.72 1.50 -16.16
N VAL A 42 28.93 1.48 -15.59
CA VAL A 42 29.19 0.89 -14.28
C VAL A 42 28.51 1.72 -13.18
N TYR A 43 28.63 3.06 -13.22
CA TYR A 43 27.93 3.95 -12.29
C TYR A 43 26.41 3.81 -12.35
N LEU A 44 25.82 3.78 -13.56
CA LEU A 44 24.37 3.59 -13.72
C LEU A 44 23.88 2.26 -13.11
N ARG A 45 24.66 1.17 -13.23
CA ARG A 45 24.30 -0.13 -12.64
C ARG A 45 24.39 -0.12 -11.13
N ILE A 46 25.44 0.50 -10.57
CA ILE A 46 25.59 0.66 -9.12
C ILE A 46 24.42 1.51 -8.58
N LEU A 47 24.10 2.61 -9.25
CA LEU A 47 22.97 3.45 -8.89
C LEU A 47 21.65 2.66 -8.92
N SER A 48 21.39 1.91 -9.99
CA SER A 48 20.19 1.06 -10.10
C SER A 48 20.08 0.00 -8.99
N ASN A 49 21.21 -0.55 -8.55
CA ASN A 49 21.23 -1.51 -7.45
C ASN A 49 21.00 -0.84 -6.10
N LEU A 50 21.58 0.35 -5.89
CA LEU A 50 21.35 1.15 -4.70
C LEU A 50 19.89 1.59 -4.62
N THR A 51 19.27 2.01 -5.73
CA THR A 51 17.85 2.32 -5.76
C THR A 51 16.99 1.10 -5.48
N ALA A 52 17.33 -0.08 -6.01
CA ALA A 52 16.61 -1.31 -5.74
C ALA A 52 16.65 -1.67 -4.24
N ALA A 53 17.83 -1.60 -3.63
CA ALA A 53 17.99 -1.83 -2.19
C ALA A 53 17.25 -0.76 -1.37
N THR A 54 17.30 0.49 -1.82
CA THR A 54 16.59 1.60 -1.17
C THR A 54 15.08 1.40 -1.23
N VAL A 55 14.51 0.93 -2.34
CA VAL A 55 13.06 0.65 -2.44
C VAL A 55 12.63 -0.42 -1.45
N VAL A 56 13.41 -1.50 -1.30
CA VAL A 56 13.13 -2.55 -0.30
C VAL A 56 13.24 -2.00 1.13
N LEU A 57 14.25 -1.18 1.41
CA LEU A 57 14.42 -0.54 2.72
C LEU A 57 13.31 0.48 3.01
N ILE A 58 12.90 1.26 2.01
CA ILE A 58 11.77 2.19 2.10
C ILE A 58 10.52 1.41 2.46
N SER A 59 10.27 0.24 1.85
CA SER A 59 9.11 -0.60 2.21
C SER A 59 9.07 -0.96 3.71
N LEU A 60 10.23 -1.22 4.31
CA LEU A 60 10.33 -1.52 5.75
C LEU A 60 10.15 -0.27 6.61
N VAL A 61 10.69 0.87 6.18
CA VAL A 61 10.51 2.16 6.86
C VAL A 61 9.05 2.60 6.81
N THR A 62 8.38 2.48 5.65
CA THR A 62 6.96 2.79 5.50
C THR A 62 6.11 1.91 6.40
N MET A 63 6.48 0.64 6.57
CA MET A 63 5.82 -0.24 7.52
C MET A 63 5.98 0.24 8.96
N ILE A 64 7.20 0.59 9.40
CA ILE A 64 7.43 1.09 10.77
C ILE A 64 6.62 2.35 11.03
N ILE A 65 6.57 3.27 10.05
CA ILE A 65 5.76 4.49 10.14
C ILE A 65 4.28 4.14 10.28
N LEU A 66 3.73 3.29 9.41
CA LEU A 66 2.34 2.86 9.49
C LEU A 66 2.03 2.20 10.85
N LEU A 67 2.89 1.33 11.35
CA LEU A 67 2.71 0.73 12.67
C LEU A 67 2.73 1.76 13.80
N SER A 68 3.62 2.76 13.73
CA SER A 68 3.66 3.87 14.71
C SER A 68 2.42 4.76 14.65
N GLU A 69 1.76 4.81 13.50
CA GLU A 69 0.50 5.51 13.27
C GLU A 69 -0.73 4.65 13.69
N GLY A 70 -0.56 3.56 14.43
CA GLY A 70 -1.68 2.83 15.04
C GLY A 70 -2.53 2.03 14.05
N MET A 71 -1.97 1.50 12.96
CA MET A 71 -2.73 0.75 11.94
C MET A 71 -3.48 -0.51 12.43
N PHE A 72 -3.23 -0.97 13.66
CA PHE A 72 -3.96 -2.09 14.26
C PHE A 72 -4.99 -1.67 15.31
N ASN A 73 -4.83 -0.48 15.89
CA ASN A 73 -5.76 0.09 16.84
C ASN A 73 -5.52 1.60 16.90
N ARG A 74 -6.51 2.38 16.49
CA ARG A 74 -6.46 3.84 16.51
C ARG A 74 -7.87 4.38 16.72
N LEU A 75 -7.99 5.46 17.48
CA LEU A 75 -9.24 6.14 17.80
C LEU A 75 -8.95 7.64 17.88
N ILE A 76 -9.67 8.43 17.07
CA ILE A 76 -9.43 9.86 16.89
C ILE A 76 -10.75 10.63 16.86
N LEU A 77 -10.73 11.82 17.45
CA LEU A 77 -11.82 12.79 17.33
C LEU A 77 -11.97 13.36 15.92
N THR A 78 -13.18 13.32 15.40
CA THR A 78 -13.60 13.89 14.12
C THR A 78 -14.89 14.67 14.31
N TRP A 79 -15.02 15.80 13.64
CA TRP A 79 -16.24 16.61 13.65
C TRP A 79 -16.32 17.45 12.37
N PHE A 80 -17.52 17.94 12.08
CA PHE A 80 -17.76 18.85 10.96
C PHE A 80 -18.33 20.15 11.50
N HIS A 81 -17.71 21.27 11.11
CA HIS A 81 -18.17 22.60 11.52
C HIS A 81 -19.54 22.94 10.92
N GLN A 82 -20.37 23.67 11.68
CA GLN A 82 -21.73 24.04 11.25
C GLN A 82 -21.75 25.02 10.06
N ASP A 83 -20.65 25.72 9.79
CA ASP A 83 -20.50 26.60 8.63
C ASP A 83 -20.10 25.85 7.34
N ASN A 84 -19.85 24.54 7.41
CA ASN A 84 -19.52 23.71 6.27
C ASN A 84 -20.78 23.11 5.62
N THR A 85 -21.21 23.74 4.53
CA THR A 85 -22.39 23.34 3.73
C THR A 85 -22.22 22.02 2.99
N ASP A 86 -21.00 21.49 2.86
CA ASP A 86 -20.78 20.19 2.22
C ASP A 86 -21.30 19.05 3.12
N TYR A 87 -21.38 19.29 4.43
CA TYR A 87 -21.79 18.30 5.43
C TYR A 87 -23.11 18.67 6.10
N TRP A 88 -23.23 19.89 6.64
CA TRP A 88 -24.41 20.35 7.38
C TRP A 88 -25.51 20.84 6.45
N ASN A 89 -26.73 20.38 6.72
CA ASN A 89 -27.91 20.73 5.94
C ASN A 89 -29.11 20.96 6.85
N ALA A 90 -29.98 21.90 6.45
CA ALA A 90 -31.26 22.14 7.11
C ALA A 90 -32.31 21.13 6.64
N PHE A 91 -33.19 20.71 7.54
CA PHE A 91 -34.29 19.79 7.21
C PHE A 91 -35.66 20.36 7.57
N GLY A 92 -35.84 20.81 8.81
CA GLY A 92 -37.13 21.29 9.28
C GLY A 92 -37.03 22.17 10.52
N THR A 93 -38.00 23.07 10.67
CA THR A 93 -38.08 24.08 11.75
C THR A 93 -39.52 24.20 12.23
N SER A 94 -40.16 23.10 12.61
CA SER A 94 -41.57 23.11 13.03
C SER A 94 -41.84 22.51 14.41
N CYS A 95 -40.95 21.61 14.87
CA CYS A 95 -41.11 20.93 16.14
C CYS A 95 -41.01 21.88 17.35
N VAL A 96 -42.05 21.88 18.19
CA VAL A 96 -42.05 22.55 19.49
C VAL A 96 -41.92 21.50 20.58
N LEU A 97 -41.00 21.71 21.51
CA LEU A 97 -40.68 20.77 22.59
C LEU A 97 -41.10 21.35 23.94
N THR A 98 -41.84 20.57 24.72
CA THR A 98 -42.23 20.91 26.10
C THR A 98 -41.61 19.91 27.08
N SER A 99 -41.80 20.12 28.39
CA SER A 99 -41.42 19.15 29.43
C SER A 99 -41.93 17.70 29.22
N GLN A 100 -42.98 17.50 28.41
CA GLN A 100 -43.55 16.18 28.11
C GLN A 100 -43.06 15.57 26.79
N GLY A 101 -42.27 16.29 26.00
CA GLY A 101 -41.85 15.89 24.66
C GLY A 101 -42.39 16.82 23.57
N PHE A 102 -42.36 16.36 22.32
CA PHE A 102 -42.85 17.13 21.18
C PHE A 102 -44.34 17.40 21.29
N VAL A 103 -44.75 18.64 21.03
CA VAL A 103 -46.16 19.04 21.03
C VAL A 103 -46.87 18.34 19.86
N PRO A 104 -48.00 17.64 20.09
CA PRO A 104 -48.74 16.98 19.01
C PRO A 104 -49.08 17.95 17.87
N GLY A 105 -48.76 17.56 16.64
CA GLY A 105 -49.03 18.36 15.44
C GLY A 105 -48.09 19.57 15.23
N SER A 106 -47.12 19.81 16.11
CA SER A 106 -46.12 20.87 15.89
C SER A 106 -45.09 20.46 14.84
N CYS A 107 -44.59 19.23 14.91
CA CYS A 107 -43.65 18.67 13.94
C CYS A 107 -44.32 18.40 12.58
N SER A 108 -43.61 18.70 11.51
CA SER A 108 -44.02 18.43 10.13
C SER A 108 -44.02 16.92 9.85
N ALA A 109 -44.86 16.48 8.92
CA ALA A 109 -44.90 15.08 8.51
C ALA A 109 -43.54 14.59 7.97
N LEU A 110 -42.75 15.48 7.35
CA LEU A 110 -41.40 15.16 6.89
C LEU A 110 -40.45 14.86 8.05
N GLU A 111 -40.50 15.63 9.13
CA GLU A 111 -39.67 15.41 10.32
C GLU A 111 -40.04 14.12 11.05
N VAL A 112 -41.33 13.86 11.25
CA VAL A 112 -41.78 12.62 11.89
C VAL A 112 -41.39 11.37 11.09
N ASN A 113 -41.40 11.48 9.75
CA ASN A 113 -41.05 10.37 8.86
C ASN A 113 -39.54 10.09 8.78
N ILE A 114 -38.66 10.88 9.42
CA ILE A 114 -37.22 10.60 9.43
C ILE A 114 -36.93 9.24 10.06
N THR A 115 -37.58 8.96 11.18
CA THR A 115 -37.53 7.64 11.81
C THR A 115 -38.49 6.68 11.13
N GLU A 116 -38.17 5.38 11.11
CA GLU A 116 -39.03 4.35 10.49
C GLU A 116 -40.45 4.27 11.10
N THR A 117 -40.64 4.79 12.32
CA THR A 117 -41.92 4.79 13.02
C THR A 117 -42.14 6.10 13.77
N GLY A 118 -43.37 6.59 13.80
CA GLY A 118 -43.72 7.78 14.60
C GLY A 118 -43.55 7.60 16.11
N ALA A 119 -43.60 6.35 16.61
CA ALA A 119 -43.35 6.02 18.01
C ALA A 119 -41.88 6.28 18.40
N ALA A 120 -40.92 5.94 17.54
CA ALA A 120 -39.52 6.29 17.74
C ALA A 120 -39.31 7.81 17.79
N TRP A 121 -39.93 8.56 16.85
CA TRP A 121 -39.90 10.03 16.87
C TRP A 121 -40.44 10.63 18.18
N GLY A 122 -41.60 10.15 18.63
CA GLY A 122 -42.19 10.56 19.90
C GLY A 122 -41.28 10.23 21.10
N GLY A 123 -40.68 9.04 21.10
CA GLY A 123 -39.70 8.61 22.09
C GLY A 123 -38.47 9.53 22.16
N LEU A 124 -37.91 9.91 21.00
CA LEU A 124 -36.83 10.90 20.91
C LEU A 124 -37.24 12.23 21.55
N GLY A 125 -38.44 12.72 21.23
CA GLY A 125 -38.98 13.96 21.82
C GLY A 125 -39.07 13.90 23.35
N ILE A 126 -39.59 12.81 23.91
CA ILE A 126 -39.69 12.62 25.37
C ILE A 126 -38.29 12.64 26.02
N GLN A 127 -37.31 11.99 25.40
CA GLN A 127 -35.95 11.93 25.95
C GLN A 127 -35.21 13.26 25.78
N LEU A 128 -35.41 13.99 24.69
CA LEU A 128 -34.91 15.35 24.51
C LEU A 128 -35.44 16.29 25.59
N ALA A 129 -36.75 16.26 25.86
CA ALA A 129 -37.37 17.09 26.89
C ALA A 129 -36.77 16.84 28.27
N LYS A 130 -36.56 15.57 28.62
CA LYS A 130 -35.91 15.16 29.88
C LYS A 130 -34.43 15.54 29.92
N GLY A 131 -33.70 15.27 28.85
CA GLY A 131 -32.25 15.50 28.76
C GLY A 131 -31.88 16.98 28.81
N TRP A 132 -32.61 17.83 28.08
CA TRP A 132 -32.45 19.29 28.10
C TRP A 132 -33.13 19.98 29.29
N GLN A 133 -33.78 19.21 30.17
CA GLN A 133 -34.41 19.70 31.40
C GLN A 133 -35.41 20.84 31.15
N VAL A 134 -36.29 20.67 30.14
CA VAL A 134 -37.23 21.71 29.73
C VAL A 134 -38.16 22.09 30.89
N PRO A 135 -38.16 23.36 31.36
CA PRO A 135 -38.99 23.77 32.49
C PRO A 135 -40.49 23.63 32.23
N LEU A 136 -41.25 23.32 33.29
CA LEU A 136 -42.71 23.27 33.24
C LEU A 136 -43.29 24.62 32.79
N GLY A 137 -44.27 24.58 31.88
CA GLY A 137 -44.92 25.79 31.35
C GLY A 137 -44.11 26.54 30.27
N THR A 138 -42.93 26.05 29.90
CA THR A 138 -42.11 26.61 28.82
C THR A 138 -42.03 25.67 27.63
N SER A 139 -41.65 26.23 26.48
CA SER A 139 -41.44 25.50 25.23
C SER A 139 -40.10 25.89 24.63
N LEU A 140 -39.44 24.92 23.99
CA LEU A 140 -38.27 25.15 23.14
C LEU A 140 -38.63 24.94 21.68
N TYR A 141 -37.98 25.71 20.80
CA TYR A 141 -38.14 25.62 19.36
C TYR A 141 -37.01 24.75 18.80
N VAL A 142 -37.36 23.57 18.29
CA VAL A 142 -36.38 22.57 17.86
C VAL A 142 -36.23 22.61 16.36
N THR A 143 -35.01 22.89 15.91
CA THR A 143 -34.63 22.76 14.51
C THR A 143 -34.03 21.39 14.26
N THR A 144 -34.49 20.75 13.20
CA THR A 144 -33.99 19.48 12.69
C THR A 144 -32.99 19.74 11.55
N CYS A 145 -31.77 19.23 11.72
CA CYS A 145 -30.68 19.30 10.76
C CYS A 145 -30.15 17.91 10.45
N PHE A 146 -29.35 17.75 9.39
CA PHE A 146 -28.60 16.52 9.18
C PHE A 146 -27.18 16.80 8.72
N ILE A 147 -26.30 15.88 9.07
CA ILE A 147 -24.95 15.77 8.52
C ILE A 147 -24.96 14.63 7.51
N GLY A 148 -24.44 14.86 6.31
CA GLY A 148 -24.47 13.86 5.25
C GLY A 148 -25.80 13.88 4.48
N GLY A 149 -26.45 12.73 4.31
CA GLY A 149 -27.78 12.65 3.69
C GLY A 149 -27.83 13.04 2.21
N THR A 150 -26.67 13.05 1.54
CA THR A 150 -26.55 13.30 0.10
C THR A 150 -26.10 12.04 -0.64
N PRO A 151 -26.40 11.89 -1.95
CA PRO A 151 -25.89 10.79 -2.74
C PRO A 151 -24.36 10.70 -2.77
N ALA A 152 -23.65 11.82 -2.60
CA ALA A 152 -22.19 11.85 -2.60
C ALA A 152 -21.58 11.31 -1.30
N ILE A 153 -22.25 11.53 -0.15
CA ILE A 153 -21.77 11.11 1.17
C ILE A 153 -22.26 9.70 1.51
N GLY A 154 -23.50 9.35 1.16
CA GLY A 154 -24.02 7.97 1.25
C GLY A 154 -24.45 7.51 2.65
N TRP A 155 -24.22 8.29 3.70
CA TRP A 155 -24.66 8.05 5.08
C TRP A 155 -25.24 9.33 5.69
N ALA A 156 -25.96 9.22 6.81
CA ALA A 156 -26.56 10.37 7.48
C ALA A 156 -26.52 10.27 9.01
N ALA A 157 -26.39 11.42 9.65
CA ALA A 157 -26.62 11.61 11.08
C ALA A 157 -27.61 12.77 11.27
N LEU A 158 -28.60 12.58 12.14
CA LEU A 158 -29.64 13.57 12.43
C LEU A 158 -29.18 14.43 13.61
N GLN A 159 -29.38 15.75 13.51
CA GLN A 159 -29.02 16.69 14.56
C GLN A 159 -30.24 17.51 14.96
N PHE A 160 -30.38 17.77 16.26
CA PHE A 160 -31.37 18.67 16.83
C PHE A 160 -30.69 19.86 17.49
N ILE A 161 -31.22 21.05 17.26
CA ILE A 161 -30.75 22.27 17.93
C ILE A 161 -31.96 22.93 18.58
N GLY A 162 -31.93 23.06 19.91
CA GLY A 162 -33.01 23.67 20.69
C GLY A 162 -32.77 25.16 20.91
N GLY A 163 -33.72 26.00 20.53
CA GLY A 163 -33.76 27.44 20.80
C GLY A 163 -34.81 27.80 21.84
N TYR A 164 -34.65 28.96 22.47
CA TYR A 164 -35.56 29.45 23.51
C TYR A 164 -36.80 30.12 22.93
N ASP A 165 -36.61 31.14 22.09
CA ASP A 165 -37.71 31.97 21.55
C ASP A 165 -37.94 31.76 20.05
N THR A 166 -36.94 31.22 19.34
CA THR A 166 -36.95 31.03 17.89
C THR A 166 -36.25 29.74 17.50
N PHE A 167 -36.55 29.24 16.30
CA PHE A 167 -35.87 28.09 15.71
C PHE A 167 -34.41 28.44 15.36
N PRO A 168 -33.40 27.77 15.96
CA PRO A 168 -31.99 28.00 15.62
C PRO A 168 -31.69 27.59 14.18
N SER A 169 -30.64 28.16 13.58
CA SER A 169 -30.19 27.79 12.24
C SER A 169 -29.26 26.58 12.26
N CYS A 170 -29.38 25.69 11.27
CA CYS A 170 -28.46 24.55 11.08
C CYS A 170 -27.09 24.98 10.55
N ILE A 171 -27.10 25.97 9.65
CA ILE A 171 -25.91 26.49 8.98
C ILE A 171 -25.80 27.96 9.37
N LEU A 172 -24.66 28.35 9.93
CA LEU A 172 -24.42 29.72 10.37
C LEU A 172 -23.27 30.33 9.61
N THR A 173 -23.45 31.58 9.19
CA THR A 173 -22.44 32.36 8.48
C THR A 173 -22.08 33.68 9.17
N ASN A 174 -22.80 34.04 10.23
CA ASN A 174 -22.70 35.33 10.93
C ASN A 174 -22.57 35.13 12.45
N GLY A 175 -21.48 34.51 12.90
CA GLY A 175 -21.10 34.41 14.31
C GLY A 175 -21.90 33.37 15.12
N SER A 176 -22.04 33.64 16.41
CA SER A 176 -22.66 32.72 17.39
C SER A 176 -24.19 32.81 17.40
N GLN A 177 -24.87 31.67 17.54
CA GLN A 177 -26.25 31.59 17.99
C GLN A 177 -26.36 30.97 19.38
N THR A 178 -27.25 31.49 20.23
CA THR A 178 -27.51 30.93 21.55
C THR A 178 -28.49 29.76 21.50
N ILE A 179 -28.15 28.66 22.17
CA ILE A 179 -28.96 27.43 22.19
C ILE A 179 -29.24 26.93 23.61
N ALA A 180 -30.36 26.25 23.79
CA ALA A 180 -30.72 25.53 25.01
C ALA A 180 -30.08 24.13 25.09
N GLY A 181 -29.77 23.56 23.92
CA GLY A 181 -29.17 22.25 23.82
C GLY A 181 -28.94 21.85 22.37
N MET A 182 -28.11 20.85 22.19
CA MET A 182 -27.84 20.21 20.91
C MET A 182 -27.89 18.71 21.10
N ALA A 183 -28.45 17.98 20.16
CA ALA A 183 -28.52 16.53 20.23
C ALA A 183 -28.19 15.91 18.88
N MET A 184 -27.62 14.71 18.94
CA MET A 184 -27.29 13.90 17.79
C MET A 184 -28.05 12.59 17.88
N VAL A 185 -28.68 12.21 16.76
CA VAL A 185 -29.33 10.92 16.60
C VAL A 185 -28.62 10.14 15.51
N GLU A 186 -28.26 8.92 15.88
CA GLU A 186 -27.66 7.88 15.04
C GLU A 186 -28.41 6.58 15.33
N ALA A 187 -27.86 5.44 14.92
CA ALA A 187 -28.40 4.13 15.20
C ALA A 187 -27.32 3.13 15.63
N VAL A 188 -27.76 2.11 16.36
CA VAL A 188 -26.90 1.06 16.95
C VAL A 188 -27.58 -0.28 16.78
N ASN A 189 -26.80 -1.32 16.51
CA ASN A 189 -27.27 -2.69 16.69
C ASN A 189 -27.22 -3.07 18.17
N VAL A 190 -28.38 -3.44 18.69
CA VAL A 190 -28.51 -3.96 20.05
C VAL A 190 -28.51 -5.48 20.00
N ASP A 191 -27.77 -6.12 20.90
CA ASP A 191 -27.80 -7.58 21.08
C ASP A 191 -29.26 -8.08 21.21
N GLY A 192 -29.73 -8.84 20.22
CA GLY A 192 -31.07 -9.44 20.20
C GLY A 192 -32.21 -8.61 19.59
N ALA A 193 -31.96 -7.41 19.06
CA ALA A 193 -33.01 -6.57 18.44
C ALA A 193 -32.61 -6.00 17.05
N THR A 194 -33.62 -5.64 16.24
CA THR A 194 -33.48 -5.04 14.90
C THR A 194 -33.09 -3.55 14.97
N GLY A 195 -31.95 -3.24 15.57
CA GLY A 195 -31.41 -1.88 15.69
C GLY A 195 -32.26 -0.91 16.55
N ALA A 196 -31.62 0.12 17.09
CA ALA A 196 -32.28 1.20 17.84
C ALA A 196 -31.60 2.53 17.52
N TYR A 197 -32.32 3.64 17.67
CA TYR A 197 -31.74 4.98 17.51
C TYR A 197 -30.94 5.35 18.76
N LEU A 198 -29.72 5.85 18.62
CA LEU A 198 -28.96 6.42 19.74
C LEU A 198 -29.13 7.93 19.75
N LEU A 199 -29.66 8.45 20.84
CA LEU A 199 -29.75 9.87 21.15
C LEU A 199 -28.61 10.26 22.10
N SER A 200 -27.74 11.15 21.65
CA SER A 200 -26.66 11.76 22.45
C SER A 200 -26.95 13.25 22.61
N MET A 201 -26.92 13.80 23.84
CA MET A 201 -27.42 15.17 24.07
C MET A 201 -26.46 16.03 24.87
N PHE A 202 -26.15 17.22 24.35
CA PHE A 202 -25.64 18.34 25.12
C PHE A 202 -26.82 19.15 25.68
N ALA A 203 -26.84 19.35 27.00
CA ALA A 203 -27.84 20.16 27.69
C ALA A 203 -27.14 21.37 28.33
N ASP A 204 -27.51 22.58 27.91
CA ASP A 204 -26.89 23.81 28.39
C ASP A 204 -27.20 24.07 29.88
N ALA A 205 -28.45 23.81 30.28
CA ALA A 205 -28.93 23.98 31.66
C ALA A 205 -28.18 23.09 32.68
N ALA A 206 -27.59 21.96 32.22
CA ALA A 206 -26.80 21.08 33.07
C ALA A 206 -25.37 21.61 33.32
N GLN A 207 -24.95 22.67 32.62
CA GLN A 207 -23.61 23.28 32.70
C GLN A 207 -22.46 22.25 32.70
N PRO A 208 -22.39 21.36 31.68
CA PRO A 208 -21.41 20.29 31.69
C PRO A 208 -19.98 20.84 31.56
N ALA A 209 -19.04 20.15 32.19
CA ALA A 209 -17.63 20.51 32.16
C ALA A 209 -16.99 20.16 30.81
N THR A 210 -15.89 20.85 30.49
CA THR A 210 -15.02 20.51 29.37
C THR A 210 -13.87 19.65 29.87
N VAL A 211 -13.61 18.53 29.21
CA VAL A 211 -12.48 17.64 29.50
C VAL A 211 -11.60 17.47 28.27
N VAL A 212 -10.31 17.24 28.50
CA VAL A 212 -9.35 17.00 27.43
C VAL A 212 -9.39 15.52 27.05
N TYR A 213 -9.84 15.24 25.83
CA TYR A 213 -9.77 13.92 25.24
C TYR A 213 -8.41 13.72 24.57
N THR A 214 -7.73 12.62 24.90
CA THR A 214 -6.45 12.27 24.29
C THR A 214 -6.65 11.18 23.25
N ASN A 215 -6.39 11.50 21.99
CA ASN A 215 -6.42 10.57 20.87
C ASN A 215 -5.30 9.53 21.02
N THR A 216 -5.44 8.39 20.33
CA THR A 216 -4.40 7.34 20.35
C THR A 216 -3.06 7.78 19.74
N ASP A 217 -3.06 8.82 18.90
CA ASP A 217 -1.84 9.42 18.34
C ASP A 217 -1.25 10.53 19.23
N SER A 218 -1.69 10.62 20.50
CA SER A 218 -1.29 11.61 21.50
C SER A 218 -1.71 13.05 21.20
N THR A 219 -2.44 13.30 20.11
CA THR A 219 -3.09 14.60 19.91
C THR A 219 -4.27 14.75 20.87
N THR A 220 -4.61 15.99 21.23
CA THR A 220 -5.67 16.27 22.22
C THR A 220 -6.76 17.15 21.61
N GLY A 221 -8.01 16.92 22.03
CA GLY A 221 -9.15 17.77 21.71
C GLY A 221 -10.01 18.00 22.94
N ASN A 222 -10.78 19.08 22.96
CA ASN A 222 -11.69 19.39 24.06
C ASN A 222 -13.06 18.78 23.77
N VAL A 223 -13.60 18.02 24.71
CA VAL A 223 -14.93 17.41 24.62
C VAL A 223 -15.77 17.76 25.84
N ILE A 224 -17.08 17.71 25.68
CA ILE A 224 -18.02 17.89 26.79
C ILE A 224 -18.12 16.59 27.59
N GLU A 225 -18.02 16.71 28.91
CA GLU A 225 -18.08 15.59 29.83
C GLU A 225 -19.54 15.16 30.13
N ASN A 226 -19.74 13.89 30.50
CA ASN A 226 -21.00 13.35 31.03
C ASN A 226 -22.22 13.58 30.13
N VAL A 227 -22.01 13.53 28.81
CA VAL A 227 -23.08 13.58 27.82
C VAL A 227 -24.01 12.37 28.01
N PRO A 228 -25.32 12.55 28.21
CA PRO A 228 -26.27 11.45 28.24
C PRO A 228 -26.41 10.77 26.88
N HIS A 229 -26.35 9.45 26.89
CA HIS A 229 -26.54 8.57 25.74
C HIS A 229 -27.70 7.62 26.00
N ILE A 230 -28.73 7.67 25.15
CA ILE A 230 -30.00 6.97 25.35
C ILE A 230 -30.38 6.25 24.06
N LEU A 231 -30.66 4.95 24.16
CA LEU A 231 -31.25 4.21 23.04
C LEU A 231 -32.76 4.41 23.03
N VAL A 232 -33.31 4.67 21.85
CA VAL A 232 -34.75 4.74 21.56
C VAL A 232 -35.08 3.68 20.51
N GLU A 233 -35.90 2.72 20.89
CA GLU A 233 -36.33 1.63 20.01
C GLU A 233 -37.45 2.08 19.05
N ARG A 234 -37.74 1.26 18.04
CA ARG A 234 -38.83 1.50 17.07
C ARG A 234 -40.22 1.61 17.74
N ASN A 235 -40.39 1.05 18.93
CA ASN A 235 -41.63 1.17 19.71
C ASN A 235 -41.70 2.46 20.56
N GLY A 236 -40.66 3.30 20.54
CA GLY A 236 -40.55 4.51 21.36
C GLY A 236 -40.07 4.27 22.79
N SER A 237 -39.81 3.02 23.19
CA SER A 237 -39.21 2.71 24.48
C SER A 237 -37.76 3.19 24.51
N ALA A 238 -37.30 3.60 25.69
CA ALA A 238 -35.98 4.20 25.84
C ALA A 238 -35.23 3.61 27.04
N ARG A 239 -33.91 3.48 26.88
CA ARG A 239 -33.02 2.98 27.94
C ARG A 239 -31.64 3.62 27.85
N PRO A 240 -30.93 3.83 28.98
CA PRO A 240 -29.57 4.35 28.97
C PRO A 240 -28.61 3.45 28.18
N TYR A 241 -27.64 4.06 27.50
CA TYR A 241 -26.59 3.34 26.77
C TYR A 241 -25.22 4.03 26.94
N PRO A 242 -24.55 3.82 28.08
CA PRO A 242 -23.32 4.52 28.44
C PRO A 242 -22.14 4.28 27.48
N SER A 243 -22.17 3.19 26.70
CA SER A 243 -21.12 2.86 25.72
C SER A 243 -21.01 3.91 24.61
N ALA A 244 -22.11 4.57 24.24
CA ALA A 244 -22.20 5.56 23.17
C ALA A 244 -21.67 5.12 21.79
N MET A 245 -21.39 3.81 21.64
CA MET A 245 -20.84 3.23 20.43
C MET A 245 -21.95 3.04 19.40
N VAL A 246 -21.77 3.61 18.21
CA VAL A 246 -22.80 3.62 17.16
C VAL A 246 -22.46 2.75 15.96
N SER A 247 -21.23 2.84 15.47
CA SER A 247 -20.88 2.44 14.10
C SER A 247 -20.06 1.15 14.00
N VAL A 248 -20.56 0.00 14.46
CA VAL A 248 -19.77 -1.25 14.38
C VAL A 248 -19.80 -1.82 12.95
N LEU A 249 -18.76 -1.49 12.17
CA LEU A 249 -18.57 -1.93 10.78
C LEU A 249 -17.47 -2.98 10.69
N ASN A 250 -17.76 -4.08 10.01
CA ASN A 250 -16.81 -5.17 9.80
C ASN A 250 -16.26 -5.14 8.39
N SER A 251 -14.95 -5.27 8.20
CA SER A 251 -14.35 -5.57 6.88
C SER A 251 -13.31 -6.67 6.96
N HIS A 252 -13.17 -7.42 5.87
CA HIS A 252 -12.43 -8.68 5.82
C HIS A 252 -11.32 -8.70 4.73
N PRO A 253 -10.39 -7.72 4.72
CA PRO A 253 -9.39 -7.59 3.64
C PRO A 253 -8.42 -8.78 3.54
N LEU A 254 -8.21 -9.52 4.63
CA LEU A 254 -7.37 -10.72 4.71
C LEU A 254 -8.17 -11.96 5.17
N GLY A 255 -9.49 -11.92 5.03
CA GLY A 255 -10.42 -12.96 5.50
C GLY A 255 -10.83 -12.81 6.98
N ASN A 256 -11.65 -13.73 7.46
CA ASN A 256 -12.36 -13.62 8.75
C ASN A 256 -11.46 -13.57 9.99
N ARG A 257 -10.25 -14.16 9.93
CA ARG A 257 -9.30 -14.17 11.06
C ARG A 257 -8.76 -12.78 11.39
N TYR A 258 -8.61 -11.92 10.39
CA TYR A 258 -8.01 -10.59 10.52
C TYR A 258 -9.06 -9.51 10.28
N LEU A 259 -10.16 -9.60 11.02
CA LEU A 259 -11.27 -8.67 10.97
C LEU A 259 -10.80 -7.25 11.29
N VAL A 260 -11.17 -6.30 10.44
CA VAL A 260 -11.09 -4.86 10.71
C VAL A 260 -12.46 -4.42 11.19
N GLN A 261 -12.55 -4.04 12.47
CA GLN A 261 -13.78 -3.54 13.07
C GLN A 261 -13.65 -2.02 13.22
N GLY A 262 -14.34 -1.27 12.36
CA GLY A 262 -14.53 0.17 12.52
C GLY A 262 -15.59 0.44 13.60
N TYR A 263 -15.39 1.49 14.38
CA TYR A 263 -16.38 1.95 15.36
C TYR A 263 -16.25 3.45 15.59
N CYS A 264 -17.37 4.07 15.95
CA CYS A 264 -17.42 5.46 16.37
C CYS A 264 -18.17 5.57 17.69
N ILE A 265 -17.74 6.51 18.52
CA ILE A 265 -18.37 6.87 19.79
C ILE A 265 -18.87 8.31 19.63
N SER A 266 -20.17 8.54 19.83
CA SER A 266 -20.77 9.87 19.73
C SER A 266 -20.18 10.81 20.80
N GLN A 267 -19.78 12.02 20.41
CA GLN A 267 -19.16 13.01 21.29
C GLN A 267 -19.69 14.43 20.98
N PHE A 268 -19.51 15.34 21.94
CA PHE A 268 -19.69 16.78 21.70
C PHE A 268 -18.35 17.48 21.89
N ILE A 269 -17.94 18.23 20.88
CA ILE A 269 -16.66 18.93 20.86
C ILE A 269 -16.86 20.35 21.38
N ASP A 270 -16.04 20.76 22.33
CA ASP A 270 -15.95 22.16 22.76
C ASP A 270 -14.94 22.87 21.86
N LEU A 271 -15.43 23.80 21.04
CA LEU A 271 -14.62 24.59 20.12
C LEU A 271 -13.71 25.60 20.87
N GLY A 272 -13.90 25.76 22.18
CA GLY A 272 -13.13 26.70 22.99
C GLY A 272 -13.45 28.16 22.63
N THR A 273 -12.55 29.08 23.00
CA THR A 273 -12.75 30.52 22.84
C THR A 273 -12.21 31.08 21.52
N ASP A 274 -11.42 30.31 20.77
CA ASP A 274 -10.81 30.76 19.51
C ASP A 274 -11.70 30.41 18.31
N THR A 275 -12.79 31.17 18.18
CA THR A 275 -13.77 31.00 17.09
C THR A 275 -13.53 31.92 15.90
N VAL A 276 -12.38 32.61 15.86
CA VAL A 276 -12.03 33.62 14.84
C VAL A 276 -11.99 33.02 13.43
N ALA A 277 -11.68 31.73 13.32
CA ALA A 277 -11.62 31.02 12.04
C ALA A 277 -13.00 30.55 11.52
N PHE A 278 -14.05 30.59 12.34
CA PHE A 278 -15.36 30.04 11.99
C PHE A 278 -16.32 31.14 11.56
N LYS A 279 -17.10 30.88 10.50
CA LYS A 279 -18.13 31.84 10.07
C LYS A 279 -19.35 31.82 10.98
N GLY A 280 -19.64 30.68 11.61
CA GLY A 280 -20.69 30.61 12.61
C GLY A 280 -20.71 29.31 13.42
N TRP A 281 -21.28 29.38 14.62
CA TRP A 281 -21.29 28.28 15.59
C TRP A 281 -22.44 28.43 16.60
N SER A 282 -22.71 27.38 17.38
CA SER A 282 -23.72 27.41 18.46
C SER A 282 -23.05 27.51 19.83
N THR A 283 -23.61 28.34 20.70
CA THR A 283 -23.12 28.59 22.05
C THR A 283 -24.22 28.36 23.08
N GLY A 284 -23.91 27.60 24.14
CA GLY A 284 -24.80 27.46 25.29
C GLY A 284 -24.97 28.79 26.02
N ARG A 285 -26.21 29.18 26.33
CA ARG A 285 -26.52 30.43 27.04
C ARG A 285 -26.01 30.42 28.48
N ASP A 286 -26.20 29.31 29.19
CA ASP A 286 -25.94 29.21 30.62
C ASP A 286 -24.53 28.66 30.89
N SER A 287 -24.05 27.76 30.04
CA SER A 287 -22.70 27.16 30.12
C SER A 287 -21.61 27.98 29.41
N GLN A 288 -22.00 28.88 28.48
CA GLN A 288 -21.09 29.65 27.61
C GLN A 288 -20.12 28.77 26.79
N LYS A 289 -20.48 27.51 26.54
CA LYS A 289 -19.68 26.57 25.75
C LYS A 289 -20.02 26.65 24.27
N ASN A 290 -18.99 26.70 23.42
CA ASN A 290 -19.14 26.65 21.98
C ASN A 290 -19.14 25.19 21.55
N VAL A 291 -20.28 24.66 21.13
CA VAL A 291 -20.46 23.21 20.95
C VAL A 291 -20.78 22.83 19.52
N VAL A 292 -20.24 21.68 19.11
CA VAL A 292 -20.59 21.00 17.86
C VAL A 292 -20.61 19.49 18.09
N THR A 293 -21.44 18.79 17.33
CA THR A 293 -21.46 17.32 17.34
C THR A 293 -20.21 16.76 16.68
N GLY A 294 -19.68 15.68 17.25
CA GLY A 294 -18.54 14.97 16.72
C GLY A 294 -18.54 13.51 17.13
N TRP A 295 -17.45 12.83 16.79
CA TRP A 295 -17.27 11.41 17.05
C TRP A 295 -15.83 11.15 17.44
N ALA A 296 -15.61 10.18 18.33
CA ALA A 296 -14.34 9.47 18.36
C ALA A 296 -14.47 8.26 17.45
N CYS A 297 -13.91 8.33 16.24
CA CYS A 297 -13.95 7.27 15.25
C CYS A 297 -12.60 6.56 15.12
N GLY A 298 -12.65 5.25 14.93
CA GLY A 298 -11.47 4.42 14.97
C GLY A 298 -11.71 3.03 14.45
N HIS A 299 -10.70 2.19 14.64
CA HIS A 299 -10.77 0.80 14.25
C HIS A 299 -9.96 -0.09 15.18
N ARG A 300 -10.29 -1.39 15.16
CA ARG A 300 -9.54 -2.45 15.82
C ARG A 300 -9.34 -3.61 14.87
N VAL A 301 -8.11 -4.14 14.84
CA VAL A 301 -7.76 -5.31 14.03
C VAL A 301 -7.66 -6.55 14.91
N ALA A 302 -8.42 -7.59 14.56
CA ALA A 302 -8.32 -8.89 15.22
C ALA A 302 -6.99 -9.60 14.88
N HIS A 303 -6.42 -10.31 15.85
CA HIS A 303 -5.16 -11.06 15.69
C HIS A 303 -3.98 -10.22 15.15
N ALA A 304 -3.94 -8.92 15.46
CA ALA A 304 -2.91 -7.99 15.00
C ALA A 304 -1.46 -8.44 15.31
N THR A 305 -1.24 -9.11 16.44
CA THR A 305 0.07 -9.64 16.83
C THR A 305 0.60 -10.70 15.86
N GLU A 306 -0.27 -11.54 15.30
CA GLU A 306 0.11 -12.55 14.31
C GLU A 306 0.54 -11.90 12.99
N LEU A 307 -0.19 -10.87 12.54
CA LEU A 307 0.17 -10.09 11.35
C LEU A 307 1.50 -9.37 11.56
N LEU A 308 1.71 -8.76 12.72
CA LEU A 308 2.97 -8.10 13.05
C LEU A 308 4.16 -9.07 13.02
N LEU A 309 4.01 -10.26 13.62
CA LEU A 309 5.05 -11.29 13.60
C LEU A 309 5.32 -11.81 12.19
N LEU A 310 4.27 -12.08 11.41
CA LEU A 310 4.41 -12.50 10.01
C LEU A 310 5.16 -11.44 9.20
N GLN A 311 4.79 -10.17 9.36
CA GLN A 311 5.40 -9.07 8.62
C GLN A 311 6.85 -8.84 9.05
N ALA A 312 7.15 -8.87 10.35
CA ALA A 312 8.49 -8.70 10.88
C ALA A 312 9.43 -9.86 10.46
N THR A 313 8.93 -11.10 10.51
CA THR A 313 9.71 -12.28 10.08
C THR A 313 9.96 -12.26 8.58
N ALA A 314 8.94 -12.00 7.75
CA ALA A 314 9.10 -11.85 6.31
C ALA A 314 10.05 -10.71 5.96
N GLY A 315 9.92 -9.55 6.63
CA GLY A 315 10.81 -8.40 6.46
C GLY A 315 12.26 -8.73 6.80
N LEU A 316 12.52 -9.40 7.93
CA LEU A 316 13.86 -9.84 8.31
C LEU A 316 14.45 -10.82 7.29
N LEU A 317 13.66 -11.78 6.82
CA LEU A 317 14.08 -12.74 5.81
C LEU A 317 14.35 -12.06 4.46
N SER A 318 13.60 -11.02 4.10
CA SER A 318 13.88 -10.19 2.93
C SER A 318 15.20 -9.43 3.05
N ILE A 319 15.51 -8.85 4.22
CA ILE A 319 16.81 -8.21 4.48
C ILE A 319 17.94 -9.21 4.35
N LEU A 320 17.81 -10.38 5.00
CA LEU A 320 18.82 -11.45 4.94
C LEU A 320 19.02 -11.96 3.50
N GLY A 321 17.95 -12.08 2.72
CA GLY A 321 18.01 -12.49 1.32
C GLY A 321 18.66 -11.45 0.40
N LEU A 322 18.56 -10.15 0.74
CA LEU A 322 19.17 -9.04 -0.01
C LEU A 322 20.60 -8.71 0.44
N ALA A 323 20.97 -9.07 1.67
CA ALA A 323 22.27 -8.74 2.26
C ALA A 323 23.49 -9.17 1.40
N PRO A 324 23.50 -10.35 0.73
CA PRO A 324 24.56 -10.71 -0.20
C PRO A 324 24.74 -9.74 -1.37
N ASP A 325 23.63 -9.20 -1.92
CA ASP A 325 23.70 -8.23 -3.01
C ASP A 325 24.23 -6.88 -2.55
N ILE A 326 23.84 -6.45 -1.34
CA ILE A 326 24.37 -5.24 -0.72
C ILE A 326 25.88 -5.40 -0.54
N TYR A 327 26.32 -6.55 -0.04
CA TYR A 327 27.75 -6.86 0.11
C TYR A 327 28.52 -6.82 -1.22
N ILE A 328 28.02 -7.48 -2.27
CA ILE A 328 28.66 -7.45 -3.60
C ILE A 328 28.66 -6.03 -4.18
N THR A 329 27.57 -5.26 -3.99
CA THR A 329 27.46 -3.87 -4.47
C THR A 329 28.47 -2.96 -3.77
N ILE A 330 28.66 -3.09 -2.45
CA ILE A 330 29.68 -2.36 -1.68
C ILE A 330 31.10 -2.73 -2.15
N LYS A 331 31.39 -4.03 -2.31
CA LYS A 331 32.68 -4.48 -2.87
C LYS A 331 32.88 -3.96 -4.29
N GLY A 332 31.80 -3.80 -5.03
CA GLY A 332 31.83 -3.20 -6.36
C GLY A 332 32.19 -1.72 -6.32
N LEU A 333 31.57 -0.95 -5.43
CA LEU A 333 31.89 0.47 -5.22
C LEU A 333 33.35 0.68 -4.81
N GLN A 334 33.85 -0.13 -3.86
CA GLN A 334 35.27 -0.13 -3.46
C GLN A 334 36.20 -0.41 -4.66
N GLY A 335 35.80 -1.35 -5.53
CA GLY A 335 36.52 -1.66 -6.76
C GLY A 335 36.57 -0.48 -7.73
N VAL A 336 35.46 0.24 -7.93
CA VAL A 336 35.40 1.43 -8.80
C VAL A 336 36.31 2.52 -8.26
N MET A 337 36.22 2.82 -6.96
CA MET A 337 37.07 3.83 -6.31
C MET A 337 38.56 3.48 -6.41
N SER A 338 38.89 2.19 -6.32
CA SER A 338 40.27 1.70 -6.46
C SER A 338 40.73 1.50 -7.90
N SER A 339 39.93 1.91 -8.91
CA SER A 339 40.19 1.66 -10.35
C SER A 339 40.43 0.18 -10.70
N LYS A 340 39.88 -0.75 -9.92
CA LYS A 340 39.96 -2.20 -10.14
C LYS A 340 38.73 -2.66 -10.94
N PRO A 341 38.81 -3.75 -11.72
CA PRO A 341 37.66 -4.28 -12.43
C PRO A 341 36.56 -4.73 -11.45
N VAL A 342 35.30 -4.47 -11.80
CA VAL A 342 34.15 -4.61 -10.88
C VAL A 342 33.11 -5.58 -11.42
N LEU A 343 32.57 -6.41 -10.52
CA LEU A 343 31.39 -7.23 -10.77
C LEU A 343 30.13 -6.41 -10.47
N THR A 344 29.41 -5.96 -11.50
CA THR A 344 28.09 -5.31 -11.36
C THR A 344 27.04 -6.06 -12.17
N TYR A 345 25.87 -6.30 -11.59
CA TYR A 345 24.70 -6.88 -12.24
C TYR A 345 23.43 -6.19 -11.75
N ASP A 346 22.31 -6.30 -12.48
CA ASP A 346 21.02 -5.71 -12.07
C ASP A 346 20.29 -6.64 -11.10
N ILE A 347 20.21 -6.26 -9.81
CA ILE A 347 19.61 -7.11 -8.76
C ILE A 347 18.16 -7.48 -9.09
N LEU A 348 17.40 -6.54 -9.69
CA LEU A 348 15.97 -6.75 -9.98
C LEU A 348 15.76 -7.79 -11.08
N SER A 349 16.63 -7.85 -12.09
CA SER A 349 16.63 -8.93 -13.08
C SER A 349 16.96 -10.30 -12.45
N GLY A 350 17.73 -10.32 -11.37
CA GLY A 350 18.04 -11.54 -10.62
C GLY A 350 16.86 -12.11 -9.83
N LEU A 351 15.83 -11.29 -9.54
CA LEU A 351 14.63 -11.73 -8.79
C LEU A 351 13.88 -12.87 -9.50
N GLU A 352 13.99 -12.96 -10.83
CA GLU A 352 13.43 -14.07 -11.62
C GLU A 352 13.87 -15.45 -11.10
N ARG A 353 15.12 -15.55 -10.62
CA ARG A 353 15.68 -16.79 -10.06
C ARG A 353 15.61 -16.86 -8.55
N ARG A 354 15.38 -15.73 -7.89
CA ARG A 354 15.36 -15.60 -6.44
C ARG A 354 13.94 -15.54 -5.91
N LYS A 355 13.16 -16.59 -6.24
CA LYS A 355 11.74 -16.70 -5.89
C LYS A 355 11.49 -16.64 -4.39
N THR A 356 12.41 -17.14 -3.58
CA THR A 356 12.32 -17.09 -2.11
C THR A 356 12.37 -15.66 -1.57
N LEU A 357 13.32 -14.84 -2.04
CA LEU A 357 13.39 -13.41 -1.69
C LEU A 357 12.13 -12.68 -2.17
N LEU A 358 11.71 -12.96 -3.41
CA LEU A 358 10.49 -12.37 -3.98
C LEU A 358 9.24 -12.71 -3.16
N LEU A 359 9.10 -13.96 -2.73
CA LEU A 359 8.02 -14.42 -1.86
C LEU A 359 8.02 -13.68 -0.51
N PHE A 360 9.18 -13.53 0.14
CA PHE A 360 9.26 -12.81 1.41
C PHE A 360 8.91 -11.32 1.26
N VAL A 361 9.31 -10.67 0.16
CA VAL A 361 8.91 -9.28 -0.12
C VAL A 361 7.39 -9.17 -0.29
N VAL A 362 6.75 -10.11 -0.98
CA VAL A 362 5.30 -10.15 -1.14
C VAL A 362 4.60 -10.40 0.20
N LEU A 363 5.08 -11.36 1.00
CA LEU A 363 4.51 -11.65 2.33
C LEU A 363 4.68 -10.46 3.30
N CYS A 364 5.80 -9.76 3.24
CA CYS A 364 6.06 -8.55 4.03
C CYS A 364 5.14 -7.38 3.64
N SER A 365 4.67 -7.36 2.39
CA SER A 365 3.76 -6.31 1.90
C SER A 365 2.29 -6.73 1.93
N ALA A 366 1.96 -8.01 2.14
CA ALA A 366 0.58 -8.50 2.19
C ALA A 366 -0.36 -7.75 3.17
N PRO A 367 0.09 -7.31 4.36
CA PRO A 367 -0.73 -6.47 5.24
C PRO A 367 -1.18 -5.14 4.63
N SER A 368 -0.63 -4.70 3.49
CA SER A 368 -1.07 -3.48 2.79
C SER A 368 -2.53 -3.52 2.36
N LEU A 369 -3.08 -4.72 2.09
CA LEU A 369 -4.50 -4.89 1.79
C LEU A 369 -5.37 -4.39 2.95
N LEU A 370 -4.94 -4.71 4.19
CA LEU A 370 -5.57 -4.22 5.41
C LEU A 370 -5.26 -2.74 5.64
N PHE A 371 -4.03 -2.30 5.37
CA PHE A 371 -3.65 -0.91 5.62
C PHE A 371 -4.45 0.09 4.79
N VAL A 372 -4.78 -0.22 3.55
CA VAL A 372 -5.64 0.64 2.71
C VAL A 372 -7.08 0.63 3.22
N ASP A 373 -7.55 -0.50 3.72
CA ASP A 373 -8.88 -0.65 4.31
C ASP A 373 -9.06 0.17 5.59
N VAL A 374 -8.03 0.21 6.42
CA VAL A 374 -7.97 1.05 7.61
C VAL A 374 -7.80 2.53 7.23
N ALA A 375 -6.96 2.84 6.24
CA ALA A 375 -6.65 4.22 5.87
C ALA A 375 -7.86 5.00 5.34
N ARG A 376 -8.83 4.34 4.69
CA ARG A 376 -10.06 5.00 4.22
C ARG A 376 -10.92 5.56 5.37
N ILE A 377 -10.81 5.02 6.58
CA ILE A 377 -11.58 5.47 7.76
C ILE A 377 -11.16 6.88 8.19
N TYR A 378 -9.90 7.25 7.95
CA TYR A 378 -9.27 8.47 8.47
C TYR A 378 -9.30 9.65 7.51
N PHE A 379 -10.20 9.66 6.52
CA PHE A 379 -10.40 10.80 5.64
C PHE A 379 -10.72 12.07 6.43
N GLY A 380 -10.09 13.19 6.07
CA GLY A 380 -10.29 14.48 6.73
C GLY A 380 -9.60 14.66 8.09
N THR A 381 -8.86 13.66 8.59
CA THR A 381 -8.07 13.78 9.83
C THR A 381 -6.67 14.33 9.57
N THR A 382 -6.05 14.96 10.58
CA THR A 382 -4.73 15.61 10.48
C THR A 382 -3.63 14.70 9.92
N ASN A 383 -3.56 13.46 10.41
CA ASN A 383 -2.57 12.47 9.98
C ASN A 383 -3.11 11.53 8.88
N GLY A 384 -4.39 11.64 8.50
CA GLY A 384 -5.05 10.75 7.56
C GLY A 384 -4.37 10.69 6.19
N LEU A 385 -3.91 11.83 5.67
CA LEU A 385 -3.27 11.88 4.34
C LEU A 385 -1.95 11.12 4.33
N ARG A 386 -1.20 11.20 5.44
CA ARG A 386 0.05 10.47 5.63
C ARG A 386 -0.21 8.97 5.62
N ILE A 387 -1.19 8.52 6.40
CA ILE A 387 -1.60 7.11 6.49
C ILE A 387 -2.03 6.61 5.11
N TRP A 388 -2.91 7.35 4.43
CA TRP A 388 -3.40 7.02 3.09
C TRP A 388 -2.25 6.84 2.09
N THR A 389 -1.35 7.82 2.01
CA THR A 389 -0.22 7.82 1.06
C THR A 389 0.70 6.63 1.28
N PHE A 390 1.06 6.32 2.53
CA PHE A 390 1.94 5.18 2.81
C PHE A 390 1.22 3.83 2.57
N SER A 391 -0.08 3.74 2.87
CA SER A 391 -0.87 2.54 2.61
C SER A 391 -0.97 2.23 1.11
N ILE A 392 -1.24 3.23 0.25
CA ILE A 392 -1.35 3.02 -1.20
C ILE A 392 0.01 2.70 -1.86
N ILE A 393 1.11 3.26 -1.36
CA ILE A 393 2.47 2.90 -1.82
C ILE A 393 2.76 1.45 -1.45
N SER A 394 2.47 1.04 -0.21
CA SER A 394 2.65 -0.34 0.24
C SER A 394 1.78 -1.31 -0.58
N LEU A 395 0.56 -0.90 -0.94
CA LEU A 395 -0.33 -1.67 -1.82
C LEU A 395 0.28 -1.82 -3.23
N GLY A 396 0.85 -0.75 -3.78
CA GLY A 396 1.58 -0.78 -5.04
C GLY A 396 2.76 -1.77 -5.02
N ILE A 397 3.52 -1.82 -3.91
CA ILE A 397 4.59 -2.80 -3.72
C ILE A 397 4.03 -4.23 -3.74
N PHE A 398 2.98 -4.50 -2.98
CA PHE A 398 2.34 -5.82 -2.92
C PHE A 398 1.92 -6.31 -4.32
N PHE A 399 1.20 -5.49 -5.08
CA PHE A 399 0.74 -5.86 -6.42
C PHE A 399 1.87 -5.93 -7.46
N ALA A 400 2.86 -5.04 -7.42
CA ALA A 400 3.98 -5.07 -8.36
C ALA A 400 4.88 -6.30 -8.17
N PHE A 401 5.29 -6.59 -6.93
CA PHE A 401 6.09 -7.78 -6.64
C PHE A 401 5.26 -9.07 -6.73
N GLY A 402 3.99 -9.04 -6.33
CA GLY A 402 3.07 -10.18 -6.42
C GLY A 402 2.81 -10.61 -7.86
N SER A 403 2.52 -9.64 -8.75
CA SER A 403 2.37 -9.93 -10.18
C SER A 403 3.67 -10.45 -10.79
N PHE A 404 4.83 -9.90 -10.41
CA PHE A 404 6.12 -10.45 -10.85
C PHE A 404 6.33 -11.89 -10.37
N LEU A 405 5.97 -12.20 -9.12
CA LEU A 405 6.04 -13.57 -8.59
C LEU A 405 5.19 -14.52 -9.43
N CYS A 406 3.94 -14.15 -9.75
CA CYS A 406 3.06 -14.91 -10.63
C CYS A 406 3.69 -15.11 -12.02
N LEU A 407 4.31 -14.07 -12.60
CA LEU A 407 5.05 -14.19 -13.87
C LEU A 407 6.18 -15.22 -13.75
N THR A 408 6.98 -15.23 -12.68
CA THR A 408 8.04 -16.23 -12.53
C THR A 408 7.51 -17.68 -12.48
N PHE A 409 6.28 -17.90 -12.02
CA PHE A 409 5.65 -19.22 -12.03
C PHE A 409 5.09 -19.62 -13.40
N LEU A 410 4.62 -18.68 -14.22
CA LEU A 410 4.20 -18.95 -15.60
C LEU A 410 5.35 -19.54 -16.45
N GLN A 411 6.61 -19.29 -16.09
CA GLN A 411 7.76 -19.89 -16.76
C GLN A 411 7.83 -21.42 -16.65
N TYR A 412 7.11 -22.05 -15.70
CA TYR A 412 7.05 -23.51 -15.59
C TYR A 412 6.12 -24.17 -16.60
N ILE A 413 5.20 -23.39 -17.22
CA ILE A 413 4.30 -23.91 -18.26
C ILE A 413 5.12 -24.34 -19.49
N PRO A 414 4.92 -25.55 -20.04
CA PRO A 414 5.65 -26.00 -21.22
C PRO A 414 5.40 -25.06 -22.41
N SER A 415 6.50 -24.61 -23.05
CA SER A 415 6.44 -23.76 -24.24
C SER A 415 6.05 -24.57 -25.47
N LEU A 416 5.33 -23.94 -26.40
CA LEU A 416 5.06 -24.50 -27.72
C LEU A 416 6.37 -24.86 -28.45
N PRO A 417 6.42 -25.98 -29.22
CA PRO A 417 7.64 -26.43 -29.90
C PRO A 417 8.29 -25.36 -30.79
N LYS A 418 7.49 -24.52 -31.45
CA LYS A 418 7.96 -23.45 -32.35
C LYS A 418 8.58 -22.25 -31.61
N LEU A 419 8.24 -22.05 -30.34
CA LEU A 419 8.74 -20.96 -29.49
C LEU A 419 9.82 -21.45 -28.52
N ARG A 420 10.18 -22.74 -28.59
CA ARG A 420 11.22 -23.32 -27.73
C ARG A 420 12.53 -22.56 -27.93
N HIS A 421 13.08 -22.02 -26.84
CA HIS A 421 14.30 -21.17 -26.81
C HIS A 421 14.17 -19.76 -27.41
N ARG A 422 12.97 -19.33 -27.82
CA ARG A 422 12.68 -17.94 -28.21
C ARG A 422 11.88 -17.26 -27.11
N LEU A 423 12.53 -16.33 -26.40
CA LEU A 423 11.98 -15.73 -25.18
C LEU A 423 11.60 -14.27 -25.42
N LEU A 424 10.48 -13.85 -24.85
CA LEU A 424 10.11 -12.44 -24.79
C LEU A 424 10.97 -11.74 -23.70
N PRO A 425 11.79 -10.73 -24.05
CA PRO A 425 12.57 -10.03 -23.05
C PRO A 425 11.68 -9.07 -22.23
N ILE A 426 11.89 -9.01 -20.91
CA ILE A 426 11.17 -8.11 -19.99
C ILE A 426 12.16 -7.31 -19.15
N SER A 427 11.98 -5.99 -19.06
CA SER A 427 12.72 -5.16 -18.11
C SER A 427 11.97 -5.08 -16.78
N VAL A 428 12.39 -5.92 -15.83
CA VAL A 428 11.80 -5.98 -14.47
C VAL A 428 11.99 -4.66 -13.72
N SER A 429 13.14 -4.01 -13.89
CA SER A 429 13.45 -2.73 -13.26
C SER A 429 12.48 -1.64 -13.73
N VAL A 430 12.23 -1.54 -15.04
CA VAL A 430 11.22 -0.60 -15.57
C VAL A 430 9.83 -0.95 -15.08
N PHE A 431 9.47 -2.24 -15.11
CA PHE A 431 8.17 -2.70 -14.63
C PHE A 431 7.92 -2.32 -13.17
N LEU A 432 8.81 -2.70 -12.25
CA LEU A 432 8.64 -2.46 -10.81
C LEU A 432 8.70 -0.96 -10.46
N TYR A 433 9.66 -0.22 -11.03
CA TYR A 433 9.80 1.22 -10.76
C TYR A 433 8.67 2.06 -11.36
N ALA A 434 8.03 1.62 -12.44
CA ALA A 434 6.86 2.28 -12.99
C ALA A 434 5.56 1.86 -12.28
N ALA A 435 5.39 0.56 -11.98
CA ALA A 435 4.16 0.02 -11.45
C ALA A 435 3.80 0.57 -10.07
N ILE A 436 4.76 0.64 -9.13
CA ILE A 436 4.51 1.12 -7.76
C ILE A 436 3.93 2.55 -7.76
N PRO A 437 4.60 3.57 -8.35
CA PRO A 437 4.04 4.92 -8.38
C PRO A 437 2.80 5.01 -9.28
N ALA A 438 2.72 4.28 -10.40
CA ALA A 438 1.54 4.30 -11.26
C ALA A 438 0.28 3.83 -10.53
N ILE A 439 0.38 2.76 -9.73
CA ILE A 439 -0.70 2.27 -8.88
C ILE A 439 -1.07 3.31 -7.82
N ALA A 440 -0.08 3.83 -7.08
CA ALA A 440 -0.35 4.81 -6.03
C ALA A 440 -1.03 6.07 -6.59
N LEU A 441 -0.56 6.58 -7.74
CA LEU A 441 -1.13 7.76 -8.39
C LEU A 441 -2.52 7.49 -8.97
N SER A 442 -2.79 6.30 -9.51
CA SER A 442 -4.11 5.98 -10.09
C SER A 442 -5.21 5.89 -9.03
N ILE A 443 -4.87 5.53 -7.79
CA ILE A 443 -5.84 5.36 -6.70
C ILE A 443 -5.87 6.53 -5.71
N ASN A 444 -4.92 7.45 -5.77
CA ASN A 444 -4.78 8.53 -4.78
C ASN A 444 -6.07 9.35 -4.60
N GLY A 445 -6.78 9.64 -5.70
CA GLY A 445 -8.03 10.42 -5.69
C GLY A 445 -9.25 9.66 -5.16
N SER A 446 -9.16 8.35 -4.93
CA SER A 446 -10.29 7.53 -4.48
C SER A 446 -10.55 7.58 -2.97
N TRP A 447 -9.73 8.31 -2.20
CA TRP A 447 -9.76 8.30 -0.73
C TRP A 447 -11.13 8.66 -0.14
N GLN A 448 -11.70 9.78 -0.57
CA GLN A 448 -13.01 10.25 -0.09
C GLN A 448 -14.14 9.27 -0.46
N ILE A 449 -14.13 8.78 -1.70
CA ILE A 449 -15.14 7.84 -2.20
C ILE A 449 -15.09 6.55 -1.38
N LEU A 450 -13.90 6.02 -1.08
CA LEU A 450 -13.75 4.81 -0.28
C LEU A 450 -14.16 5.02 1.18
N CYS A 451 -13.90 6.19 1.75
CA CYS A 451 -14.39 6.56 3.07
C CYS A 451 -15.93 6.54 3.09
N ASN A 452 -16.56 7.20 2.12
CA ASN A 452 -18.02 7.25 2.02
C ASN A 452 -18.63 5.86 1.82
N LEU A 453 -18.03 5.02 0.96
CA LEU A 453 -18.45 3.63 0.75
C LEU A 453 -18.32 2.77 2.02
N PHE A 454 -17.32 3.03 2.87
CA PHE A 454 -17.17 2.33 4.15
C PHE A 454 -18.35 2.61 5.08
N TYR A 455 -18.74 3.88 5.21
CA TYR A 455 -19.87 4.28 6.06
C TYR A 455 -21.25 4.12 5.38
N ALA A 456 -21.29 3.81 4.08
CA ALA A 456 -22.51 3.50 3.33
C ALA A 456 -22.80 1.98 3.28
N GLY A 457 -22.37 1.22 4.30
CA GLY A 457 -22.66 -0.21 4.42
C GLY A 457 -24.16 -0.52 4.50
N THR A 458 -24.53 -1.79 4.34
CA THR A 458 -25.93 -2.25 4.40
C THR A 458 -26.53 -1.98 5.79
N PRO A 459 -27.57 -1.14 5.91
CA PRO A 459 -28.13 -0.77 7.20
C PRO A 459 -29.14 -1.80 7.74
N THR A 460 -29.23 -1.93 9.07
CA THR A 460 -30.30 -2.68 9.74
C THR A 460 -31.51 -1.81 10.10
N ILE A 461 -31.28 -0.51 10.28
CA ILE A 461 -32.27 0.54 10.49
C ILE A 461 -31.81 1.79 9.74
N VAL A 462 -32.75 2.55 9.19
CA VAL A 462 -32.44 3.71 8.33
C VAL A 462 -33.04 5.00 8.87
N MET A 463 -32.57 6.11 8.30
CA MET A 463 -33.23 7.42 8.35
C MET A 463 -33.75 7.80 6.98
N HIS A 464 -35.00 8.26 6.92
CA HIS A 464 -35.61 8.74 5.68
C HIS A 464 -35.44 10.25 5.56
N LEU A 465 -34.50 10.67 4.72
CA LEU A 465 -34.28 12.08 4.41
C LEU A 465 -34.76 12.36 2.99
N ASN A 466 -35.70 13.30 2.83
CA ASN A 466 -36.28 13.69 1.54
C ASN A 466 -36.81 12.49 0.72
N GLY A 467 -37.45 11.54 1.40
CA GLY A 467 -38.02 10.33 0.78
C GLY A 467 -37.00 9.24 0.40
N LYS A 468 -35.72 9.43 0.74
CA LYS A 468 -34.67 8.44 0.50
C LYS A 468 -34.12 7.89 1.82
N ALA A 469 -33.92 6.57 1.87
CA ALA A 469 -33.32 5.90 3.02
C ALA A 469 -31.80 6.05 3.01
N TYR A 470 -31.23 6.46 4.14
CA TYR A 470 -29.79 6.53 4.36
C TYR A 470 -29.39 5.68 5.56
N PRO A 471 -28.21 5.01 5.51
CA PRO A 471 -27.64 4.33 6.66
C PRO A 471 -27.21 5.37 7.70
N CYS A 472 -27.44 5.05 8.98
CA CYS A 472 -27.21 5.94 10.12
C CYS A 472 -26.44 5.23 11.25
N ALA A 473 -25.37 4.52 10.92
CA ALA A 473 -24.45 3.83 11.83
C ALA A 473 -24.83 2.41 12.33
N ALA A 474 -26.05 1.92 12.07
CA ALA A 474 -26.40 0.52 12.36
C ALA A 474 -26.32 -0.36 11.10
N TYR A 475 -25.38 -1.30 11.05
CA TYR A 475 -25.05 -2.09 9.85
C TYR A 475 -25.18 -3.60 10.03
N GLU A 476 -25.41 -4.33 8.95
CA GLU A 476 -25.38 -5.79 9.00
C GLU A 476 -24.00 -6.35 9.38
N THR A 477 -23.98 -7.51 10.03
CA THR A 477 -22.73 -8.17 10.43
C THR A 477 -21.98 -8.83 9.27
N SER A 478 -22.60 -8.91 8.08
CA SER A 478 -22.01 -9.41 6.83
C SER A 478 -20.79 -8.60 6.38
N GLY A 479 -20.67 -7.37 6.86
CA GLY A 479 -19.52 -6.50 6.66
C GLY A 479 -19.55 -5.73 5.33
N VAL A 480 -18.61 -4.81 5.20
CA VAL A 480 -18.40 -3.98 4.00
C VAL A 480 -17.26 -4.51 3.17
N GLU A 481 -17.43 -4.38 1.86
CA GLU A 481 -16.46 -4.83 0.87
C GLU A 481 -15.08 -4.16 1.13
N PRO A 482 -13.99 -4.93 1.06
CA PRO A 482 -12.64 -4.39 1.24
C PRO A 482 -12.30 -3.31 0.21
N ALA A 483 -11.56 -2.30 0.63
CA ALA A 483 -11.11 -1.18 -0.20
C ALA A 483 -10.35 -1.66 -1.44
N ALA A 484 -9.53 -2.70 -1.29
CA ALA A 484 -8.76 -3.27 -2.39
C ALA A 484 -9.65 -3.78 -3.55
N SER A 485 -10.84 -4.33 -3.26
CA SER A 485 -11.78 -4.81 -4.27
C SER A 485 -12.27 -3.67 -5.16
N TYR A 486 -12.62 -2.53 -4.57
CA TYR A 486 -13.02 -1.32 -5.31
C TYR A 486 -11.87 -0.69 -6.12
N LEU A 487 -10.63 -0.94 -5.71
CA LEU A 487 -9.44 -0.37 -6.35
C LEU A 487 -8.89 -1.23 -7.49
N LEU A 488 -9.28 -2.51 -7.60
CA LEU A 488 -8.82 -3.41 -8.67
C LEU A 488 -8.99 -2.83 -10.09
N PRO A 489 -10.09 -2.14 -10.45
CA PRO A 489 -10.25 -1.51 -11.76
C PRO A 489 -9.18 -0.47 -12.10
N TRP A 490 -8.52 0.12 -11.10
CA TRP A 490 -7.44 1.09 -11.28
C TRP A 490 -6.05 0.44 -11.18
N ILE A 491 -5.91 -0.57 -10.33
CA ILE A 491 -4.66 -1.30 -10.10
C ILE A 491 -4.29 -2.17 -11.31
N VAL A 492 -5.25 -2.94 -11.84
CA VAL A 492 -5.00 -3.91 -12.91
C VAL A 492 -4.53 -3.23 -14.21
N PRO A 493 -5.19 -2.15 -14.71
CA PRO A 493 -4.70 -1.46 -15.89
C PRO A 493 -3.32 -0.83 -15.68
N ALA A 494 -3.05 -0.23 -14.52
CA ALA A 494 -1.74 0.34 -14.20
C ALA A 494 -0.63 -0.72 -14.26
N LEU A 495 -0.87 -1.91 -13.69
CA LEU A 495 0.04 -3.05 -13.78
C LEU A 495 0.28 -3.50 -15.22
N VAL A 496 -0.78 -3.67 -16.01
CA VAL A 496 -0.69 -4.15 -17.40
C VAL A 496 0.05 -3.14 -18.27
N ILE A 497 -0.23 -1.84 -18.13
CA ILE A 497 0.46 -0.78 -18.86
C ILE A 497 1.96 -0.76 -18.50
N CYS A 498 2.29 -0.84 -17.21
CA CYS A 498 3.69 -0.85 -16.76
C CYS A 498 4.43 -2.11 -17.21
N LEU A 499 3.76 -3.27 -17.23
CA LEU A 499 4.34 -4.51 -17.75
C LEU A 499 4.58 -4.40 -19.27
N GLY A 500 3.61 -3.86 -20.01
CA GLY A 500 3.73 -3.56 -21.43
C GLY A 500 4.89 -2.61 -21.73
N LEU A 501 5.07 -1.55 -20.92
CA LEU A 501 6.21 -0.65 -21.01
C LEU A 501 7.53 -1.37 -20.74
N GLY A 502 7.58 -2.24 -19.72
CA GLY A 502 8.76 -3.06 -19.42
C GLY A 502 9.14 -4.02 -20.55
N VAL A 503 8.16 -4.60 -21.23
CA VAL A 503 8.36 -5.41 -22.45
C VAL A 503 8.84 -4.53 -23.59
N LEU A 504 8.16 -3.41 -23.86
CA LEU A 504 8.46 -2.50 -24.96
C LEU A 504 9.90 -1.98 -24.87
N VAL A 505 10.34 -1.50 -23.71
CA VAL A 505 11.71 -1.04 -23.50
C VAL A 505 12.73 -2.16 -23.75
N ALA A 506 12.44 -3.38 -23.29
CA ALA A 506 13.35 -4.52 -23.46
C ALA A 506 13.43 -4.98 -24.92
N VAL A 507 12.29 -5.04 -25.62
CA VAL A 507 12.20 -5.40 -27.04
C VAL A 507 12.84 -4.31 -27.91
N SER A 508 12.57 -3.03 -27.66
CA SER A 508 13.20 -1.91 -28.39
C SER A 508 14.71 -1.92 -28.23
N LYS A 509 15.21 -2.21 -27.02
CA LYS A 509 16.65 -2.38 -26.77
C LYS A 509 17.21 -3.57 -27.56
N LEU A 510 16.52 -4.70 -27.56
CA LEU A 510 16.94 -5.88 -28.33
C LEU A 510 16.97 -5.60 -29.83
N TYR A 511 15.94 -4.94 -30.36
CA TYR A 511 15.82 -4.58 -31.75
C TYR A 511 16.90 -3.57 -32.17
N TYR A 512 17.14 -2.54 -31.36
CA TYR A 512 18.15 -1.52 -31.65
C TYR A 512 19.57 -2.10 -31.72
N PHE A 513 19.90 -3.05 -30.83
CA PHE A 513 21.26 -3.63 -30.79
C PHE A 513 21.45 -4.90 -31.62
N GLN A 514 20.38 -5.64 -31.94
CA GLN A 514 20.48 -6.96 -32.58
C GLN A 514 19.55 -7.16 -33.77
N HIS A 515 18.67 -6.19 -34.07
CA HIS A 515 17.63 -6.31 -35.10
C HIS A 515 16.76 -7.57 -34.94
N ARG A 516 16.46 -7.95 -33.69
CA ARG A 516 15.61 -9.10 -33.33
C ARG A 516 14.51 -8.67 -32.37
N TRP A 517 13.35 -9.31 -32.49
CA TRP A 517 12.17 -9.08 -31.64
C TRP A 517 12.12 -10.02 -30.43
N LEU A 518 12.67 -11.22 -30.56
CA LEU A 518 12.71 -12.24 -29.50
C LEU A 518 14.15 -12.61 -29.19
N LEU A 519 14.41 -12.87 -27.91
CA LEU A 519 15.71 -13.31 -27.42
C LEU A 519 15.93 -14.77 -27.79
N ASP A 520 17.06 -15.04 -28.44
CA ASP A 520 17.49 -16.38 -28.82
C ASP A 520 18.42 -16.96 -27.75
N ALA A 521 17.88 -17.90 -26.96
CA ALA A 521 18.59 -18.59 -25.88
C ALA A 521 19.09 -19.98 -26.29
N GLN A 522 19.14 -20.31 -27.58
CA GLN A 522 19.54 -21.64 -28.05
C GLN A 522 20.98 -21.99 -27.64
N TRP A 523 21.89 -21.02 -27.60
CA TRP A 523 23.28 -21.28 -27.19
C TRP A 523 23.38 -21.79 -25.73
N ALA A 524 22.41 -21.45 -24.88
CA ALA A 524 22.41 -21.82 -23.48
C ALA A 524 22.20 -23.33 -23.27
N THR A 525 21.69 -24.06 -24.27
CA THR A 525 21.59 -25.52 -24.20
C THR A 525 22.95 -26.22 -24.34
N GLY A 526 23.93 -25.55 -24.94
CA GLY A 526 25.30 -26.05 -25.06
C GLY A 526 26.15 -25.82 -23.80
N SER A 527 25.63 -25.11 -22.80
CA SER A 527 26.32 -24.82 -21.54
C SER A 527 25.87 -25.78 -20.44
N THR A 528 26.82 -26.49 -19.83
CA THR A 528 26.53 -27.43 -18.72
C THR A 528 25.97 -26.71 -17.50
N PHE A 529 26.49 -25.50 -17.24
CA PHE A 529 26.01 -24.65 -16.16
C PHE A 529 24.58 -24.16 -16.38
N LEU A 530 24.26 -23.61 -17.55
CA LEU A 530 22.94 -23.04 -17.81
C LEU A 530 21.84 -24.10 -17.91
N THR A 531 22.17 -25.29 -18.41
CA THR A 531 21.25 -26.44 -18.41
C THR A 531 20.96 -26.92 -16.99
N ALA A 532 21.98 -26.98 -16.12
CA ALA A 532 21.80 -27.32 -14.71
C ALA A 532 20.95 -26.28 -13.95
N CYS A 533 21.03 -24.99 -14.33
CA CYS A 533 20.22 -23.93 -13.72
C CYS A 533 18.74 -23.93 -14.18
N GLY A 534 18.42 -24.65 -15.26
CA GLY A 534 17.11 -24.68 -15.91
C GLY A 534 16.81 -23.40 -16.70
N LEU A 535 16.41 -23.51 -17.96
CA LEU A 535 16.15 -22.35 -18.83
C LEU A 535 14.70 -21.85 -18.71
N PRO A 536 14.46 -20.52 -18.77
CA PRO A 536 13.10 -19.99 -18.82
C PRO A 536 12.46 -20.34 -20.18
N ARG A 537 11.12 -20.40 -20.21
CA ARG A 537 10.37 -20.95 -21.36
C ARG A 537 9.63 -19.92 -22.20
N TRP A 538 9.10 -18.85 -21.59
CA TRP A 538 8.22 -17.88 -22.26
C TRP A 538 8.84 -16.49 -22.34
N PHE A 539 9.30 -15.99 -21.20
CA PHE A 539 9.87 -14.67 -21.05
C PHE A 539 11.04 -14.70 -20.08
N THR A 540 11.91 -13.71 -20.17
CA THR A 540 13.10 -13.61 -19.33
C THR A 540 13.51 -12.15 -19.17
N SER A 541 13.99 -11.84 -17.98
CA SER A 541 14.74 -10.62 -17.67
C SER A 541 16.24 -10.88 -17.59
N LEU A 542 16.64 -12.15 -17.58
CA LEU A 542 18.04 -12.57 -17.54
C LEU A 542 18.76 -12.31 -18.87
N PRO A 543 20.07 -11.98 -18.81
CA PRO A 543 20.91 -11.73 -19.98
C PRO A 543 21.32 -13.03 -20.70
N LEU A 544 20.35 -13.71 -21.31
CA LEU A 544 20.52 -15.01 -21.98
C LEU A 544 20.85 -14.89 -23.47
N GLY A 545 21.16 -13.69 -23.98
CA GLY A 545 21.47 -13.53 -25.41
C GLY A 545 22.89 -13.98 -25.75
N ARG A 546 23.11 -14.51 -26.96
CA ARG A 546 24.44 -14.97 -27.42
C ARG A 546 25.54 -13.90 -27.31
N HIS A 547 25.19 -12.62 -27.50
CA HIS A 547 26.07 -11.46 -27.34
C HIS A 547 26.55 -11.21 -25.89
N GLU A 548 25.85 -11.75 -24.90
CA GLU A 548 26.18 -11.59 -23.49
C GLU A 548 27.12 -12.69 -23.00
N ALA A 549 27.26 -13.78 -23.76
CA ALA A 549 28.30 -14.78 -23.57
C ALA A 549 29.68 -14.27 -24.00
N ILE A 550 30.74 -14.85 -23.43
CA ILE A 550 32.12 -14.63 -23.87
C ILE A 550 32.54 -15.79 -24.76
N LYS A 551 33.01 -15.48 -25.97
CA LYS A 551 33.58 -16.50 -26.86
C LYS A 551 35.07 -16.69 -26.52
N ILE A 552 35.45 -17.90 -26.11
CA ILE A 552 36.85 -18.31 -25.92
C ILE A 552 37.09 -19.52 -26.83
N GLY A 553 37.93 -19.35 -27.86
CA GLY A 553 38.04 -20.32 -28.94
C GLY A 553 36.69 -20.53 -29.66
N ASN A 554 36.26 -21.79 -29.78
CA ASN A 554 34.99 -22.16 -30.40
C ASN A 554 33.82 -22.32 -29.42
N ARG A 555 34.04 -22.18 -28.11
CA ARG A 555 33.01 -22.34 -27.08
C ARG A 555 32.52 -20.99 -26.54
N LEU A 556 31.29 -20.98 -26.03
CA LEU A 556 30.64 -19.81 -25.43
C LEU A 556 30.56 -20.02 -23.91
N PHE A 557 31.04 -19.04 -23.16
CA PHE A 557 31.12 -19.09 -21.70
C PHE A 557 30.20 -18.04 -21.07
N CYS A 558 29.58 -18.41 -19.95
CA CYS A 558 28.79 -17.56 -19.08
C CYS A 558 29.67 -16.59 -18.30
N LYS A 559 29.33 -15.30 -18.29
CA LYS A 559 30.02 -14.26 -17.52
C LYS A 559 29.79 -14.44 -16.01
N PRO A 560 30.74 -14.06 -15.15
CA PRO A 560 30.51 -14.03 -13.70
C PRO A 560 29.28 -13.21 -13.27
N SER A 561 29.00 -12.10 -13.95
CA SER A 561 27.81 -11.27 -13.67
C SER A 561 26.50 -12.01 -13.96
N MET A 562 26.51 -12.95 -14.91
CA MET A 562 25.35 -13.76 -15.24
C MET A 562 25.16 -14.90 -14.23
N GLN A 563 26.25 -15.47 -13.71
CA GLN A 563 26.19 -16.43 -12.59
C GLN A 563 25.54 -15.79 -11.35
N ALA A 564 25.89 -14.54 -11.03
CA ALA A 564 25.28 -13.78 -9.94
C ALA A 564 23.77 -13.50 -10.15
N LEU A 565 23.36 -13.20 -11.38
CA LEU A 565 21.94 -13.03 -11.75
C LEU A 565 21.16 -14.34 -11.66
N LEU A 566 21.80 -15.47 -11.91
CA LEU A 566 21.22 -16.80 -11.76
C LEU A 566 21.17 -17.26 -10.30
N GLY A 567 21.70 -16.48 -9.36
CA GLY A 567 21.63 -16.75 -7.92
C GLY A 567 22.84 -17.47 -7.35
N PHE A 568 24.00 -17.41 -8.02
CA PHE A 568 25.23 -18.06 -7.57
C PHE A 568 26.34 -17.06 -7.25
N ALA A 569 27.20 -17.39 -6.30
CA ALA A 569 28.41 -16.64 -5.99
C ALA A 569 29.64 -17.55 -6.03
N SER A 570 30.80 -16.99 -6.38
CA SER A 570 32.07 -17.72 -6.39
C SER A 570 32.90 -17.37 -5.16
N VAL A 571 33.37 -18.39 -4.44
CA VAL A 571 34.25 -18.22 -3.28
C VAL A 571 35.57 -18.99 -3.48
N THR A 572 36.65 -18.46 -2.92
CA THR A 572 37.97 -19.10 -2.95
C THR A 572 38.56 -19.15 -1.54
N PRO A 573 39.31 -20.20 -1.18
CA PRO A 573 40.02 -20.24 0.09
C PRO A 573 41.02 -19.08 0.18
N GLN A 574 41.07 -18.41 1.33
CA GLN A 574 42.09 -17.41 1.62
C GLN A 574 43.44 -18.11 1.74
N VAL A 575 44.37 -17.77 0.85
CA VAL A 575 45.75 -18.26 0.89
C VAL A 575 46.63 -17.14 1.43
N PRO A 576 47.46 -17.38 2.47
CA PRO A 576 48.40 -16.36 2.95
C PRO A 576 49.35 -15.92 1.83
N ALA A 577 49.65 -14.62 1.78
CA ALA A 577 50.37 -13.97 0.67
C ALA A 577 51.72 -14.63 0.31
N SER A 578 52.32 -15.39 1.23
CA SER A 578 53.57 -16.11 1.06
C SER A 578 53.49 -17.38 0.18
N LYS A 579 52.30 -17.92 -0.11
CA LYS A 579 52.12 -19.16 -0.92
C LYS A 579 51.39 -18.95 -2.25
N ALA A 580 51.24 -17.70 -2.71
CA ALA A 580 50.36 -17.34 -3.83
C ALA A 580 50.88 -17.69 -5.25
N LYS A 581 52.07 -18.29 -5.39
CA LYS A 581 52.70 -18.59 -6.69
C LYS A 581 52.77 -20.10 -6.95
N SER A 582 51.70 -20.70 -7.49
CA SER A 582 51.78 -21.75 -8.54
C SER A 582 50.47 -22.50 -8.80
N ASP A 583 49.52 -22.57 -7.86
CA ASP A 583 48.33 -23.40 -8.05
C ASP A 583 47.14 -22.67 -8.68
N GLU A 584 46.61 -23.25 -9.76
CA GLU A 584 45.34 -22.86 -10.39
C GLU A 584 44.23 -22.84 -9.33
N ARG A 585 43.79 -21.63 -8.95
CA ARG A 585 42.80 -21.46 -7.88
C ARG A 585 41.46 -22.08 -8.30
N THR A 586 41.05 -23.12 -7.59
CA THR A 586 39.72 -23.72 -7.75
C THR A 586 38.68 -22.76 -7.18
N LEU A 587 37.65 -22.47 -7.97
CA LEU A 587 36.54 -21.58 -7.59
C LEU A 587 35.34 -22.43 -7.19
N HIS A 588 34.85 -22.27 -5.97
CA HIS A 588 33.66 -22.99 -5.51
C HIS A 588 32.42 -22.13 -5.77
N LEU A 589 31.42 -22.69 -6.45
CA LEU A 589 30.11 -22.06 -6.64
C LEU A 589 29.19 -22.40 -5.48
N VAL A 590 28.67 -21.38 -4.83
CA VAL A 590 27.68 -21.49 -3.75
C VAL A 590 26.42 -20.71 -4.10
N SER A 591 25.31 -21.00 -3.42
CA SER A 591 24.12 -20.15 -3.47
C SER A 591 24.47 -18.74 -3.03
N ILE A 592 23.91 -17.72 -3.69
CA ILE A 592 24.15 -16.35 -3.31
C ILE A 592 23.65 -16.04 -1.89
N TYR A 593 22.60 -16.72 -1.43
CA TYR A 593 22.10 -16.59 -0.06
C TYR A 593 23.11 -17.07 0.99
N ASP A 594 23.98 -18.01 0.62
CA ASP A 594 25.00 -18.55 1.51
C ASP A 594 26.30 -17.74 1.49
N LEU A 595 26.41 -16.70 0.65
CA LEU A 595 27.67 -15.96 0.45
C LEU A 595 28.21 -15.34 1.74
N LEU A 596 27.34 -14.74 2.55
CA LEU A 596 27.75 -14.12 3.82
C LEU A 596 28.19 -15.18 4.82
N LEU A 597 27.50 -16.32 4.88
CA LEU A 597 27.88 -17.45 5.73
C LEU A 597 29.19 -18.10 5.26
N ALA A 598 29.44 -18.15 3.95
CA ALA A 598 30.67 -18.67 3.37
C ALA A 598 31.89 -17.81 3.72
N THR A 599 31.70 -16.49 3.86
CA THR A 599 32.80 -15.54 4.11
C THR A 599 32.98 -15.17 5.59
N ALA A 600 32.11 -15.65 6.47
CA ALA A 600 32.22 -15.45 7.91
C ALA A 600 33.31 -16.35 8.54
N PRO A 601 34.13 -15.82 9.47
CA PRO A 601 35.13 -16.63 10.16
C PRO A 601 34.46 -17.69 11.06
N ALA A 602 34.85 -18.95 10.88
CA ALA A 602 34.39 -20.10 11.66
C ALA A 602 32.85 -20.20 11.84
N CYS A 603 32.14 -20.45 10.74
CA CYS A 603 30.70 -20.65 10.78
C CYS A 603 30.32 -22.06 11.30
N VAL A 604 29.22 -22.15 12.06
CA VAL A 604 28.58 -23.43 12.46
C VAL A 604 27.94 -24.12 11.25
N TYR A 605 27.54 -23.34 10.23
CA TYR A 605 26.96 -23.83 8.99
C TYR A 605 27.97 -23.75 7.84
N THR A 606 28.26 -24.90 7.20
CA THR A 606 29.10 -24.96 5.99
C THR A 606 28.22 -25.01 4.73
N PRO A 607 28.27 -23.98 3.86
CA PRO A 607 27.51 -23.92 2.62
C PRO A 607 27.73 -25.11 1.69
N LYS A 608 26.70 -25.46 0.93
CA LYS A 608 26.77 -26.52 -0.10
C LYS A 608 27.46 -26.00 -1.36
N ILE A 609 28.33 -26.82 -1.93
CA ILE A 609 28.99 -26.53 -3.20
C ILE A 609 28.09 -27.01 -4.34
N TYR A 610 27.67 -26.10 -5.21
CA TYR A 610 26.88 -26.41 -6.41
C TYR A 610 27.74 -26.83 -7.60
N GLY A 611 29.03 -26.50 -7.58
CA GLY A 611 30.00 -26.97 -8.55
C GLY A 611 31.37 -26.35 -8.32
N ASP A 612 32.40 -27.04 -8.79
CA ASP A 612 33.77 -26.54 -8.78
C ASP A 612 34.12 -26.05 -10.19
N VAL A 613 34.57 -24.82 -10.30
CA VAL A 613 35.05 -24.26 -11.55
C VAL A 613 36.56 -24.40 -11.59
N VAL A 614 37.02 -25.29 -12.48
CA VAL A 614 38.45 -25.54 -12.75
C VAL A 614 38.65 -25.33 -14.24
N LYS A 615 39.61 -24.47 -14.62
CA LYS A 615 39.89 -24.12 -16.04
C LYS A 615 38.65 -23.69 -16.84
N ASN A 616 37.75 -22.92 -16.21
CA ASN A 616 36.49 -22.43 -16.82
C ASN A 616 35.47 -23.53 -17.18
N GLU A 617 35.67 -24.78 -16.74
CA GLU A 617 34.69 -25.84 -16.87
C GLU A 617 34.04 -26.12 -15.51
N LEU A 618 32.71 -26.29 -15.53
CA LEU A 618 31.96 -26.67 -14.35
C LEU A 618 32.09 -28.17 -14.15
N LYS A 619 32.71 -28.58 -13.04
CA LYS A 619 32.60 -29.96 -12.57
C LYS A 619 31.20 -30.19 -11.99
N PRO A 620 30.59 -31.36 -12.26
CA PRO A 620 29.21 -31.63 -11.86
C PRO A 620 29.01 -31.48 -10.34
N PRO A 621 27.79 -31.13 -9.90
CA PRO A 621 27.48 -30.90 -8.50
C PRO A 621 27.84 -32.12 -7.66
N SER A 622 28.66 -31.92 -6.64
CA SER A 622 28.95 -32.95 -5.64
C SER A 622 28.14 -32.68 -4.37
N THR A 623 27.99 -33.68 -3.50
CA THR A 623 27.39 -33.49 -2.17
C THR A 623 28.33 -32.77 -1.19
N LYS A 624 29.48 -32.27 -1.66
CA LYS A 624 30.49 -31.61 -0.84
C LYS A 624 30.01 -30.25 -0.34
N ARG A 625 30.49 -29.90 0.85
CA ARG A 625 30.33 -28.59 1.50
C ARG A 625 31.69 -27.92 1.62
N LEU A 626 31.68 -26.61 1.83
CA LEU A 626 32.91 -25.86 2.15
C LEU A 626 33.58 -26.43 3.40
N ASP A 627 34.90 -26.39 3.45
CA ASP A 627 35.68 -26.85 4.60
C ASP A 627 35.49 -25.88 5.76
N ARG A 628 35.04 -26.39 6.91
CA ARG A 628 34.81 -25.61 8.12
C ARG A 628 36.08 -24.94 8.66
N ARG A 629 37.25 -25.52 8.38
CA ARG A 629 38.55 -25.04 8.89
C ARG A 629 39.21 -24.00 7.99
N ALA A 630 38.71 -23.83 6.77
CA ALA A 630 39.24 -22.87 5.82
C ALA A 630 38.47 -21.54 5.88
N SER A 631 39.18 -20.43 5.83
CA SER A 631 38.56 -19.11 5.61
C SER A 631 38.40 -18.89 4.11
N TYR A 632 37.25 -18.39 3.68
CA TYR A 632 36.96 -18.11 2.27
C TYR A 632 36.78 -16.62 2.02
N GLU A 633 37.19 -16.17 0.84
CA GLU A 633 36.93 -14.83 0.32
C GLU A 633 36.02 -14.88 -0.91
N HIS A 634 35.19 -13.85 -1.06
CA HIS A 634 34.39 -13.69 -2.27
C HIS A 634 35.30 -13.38 -3.47
N SER A 635 35.23 -14.22 -4.49
CA SER A 635 35.92 -14.02 -5.75
C SER A 635 35.02 -13.30 -6.75
N ARG A 636 35.62 -12.56 -7.69
CA ARG A 636 34.89 -11.93 -8.81
C ARG A 636 34.34 -12.94 -9.82
N GLY A 637 34.63 -14.23 -9.62
CA GLY A 637 34.25 -15.35 -10.48
C GLY A 637 35.13 -15.46 -11.74
N SER A 638 35.02 -16.60 -12.42
CA SER A 638 35.59 -16.83 -13.75
C SER A 638 34.50 -17.14 -14.76
N CYS A 639 34.84 -17.14 -16.05
CA CYS A 639 33.89 -17.54 -17.09
C CYS A 639 33.63 -19.06 -16.97
N VAL A 640 32.40 -19.51 -17.21
CA VAL A 640 32.02 -20.93 -17.04
C VAL A 640 31.30 -21.43 -18.28
N CYS A 641 31.69 -22.60 -18.81
CA CYS A 641 31.04 -23.25 -19.95
C CYS A 641 29.95 -24.23 -19.50
#